data_AF-A0A3A4VXQ8-F1
#
_entry.id   AF-A0A3A4VXQ8-F1
#
_cell.length_a   1.000
_cell.length_b   1.000
_cell.length_c   1.000
_cell.angle_alpha   90.00
_cell.angle_beta   90.00
_cell.angle_gamma   90.00
#
_symmetry.space_group_name_H-M   'P 1'
#
loop_
_entity.id
_entity.type
_entity.pdbx_description
1 polymer ?
#
loop_
_entity_poly.entity_id
_entity_poly.type
_entity_poly.pdbx_seq_one_letter_code
_entity_poly.pdbx_strand_id
1 'polypeptide(L)'
;MAYILPRMFTTQRIAIFFAAACAFALTGCESVPYSVAAKPAPQQGRAAVDTRQAEALERQGDFTRAAQEYARLAESVDVSVRAEYQLRAAALWLRAGEPDRAQTALAAVSVARLDAGQSARKRLLDARIALALRVPQQALNALQAPLSAHGPAMQAEAELLRAEAHDMAGNHLEAARERVLRESLLSESIAIEDNQRAILHSLGQLSDNALQELRTSTDALSGWMELLFIARNISAADAPRQIADWRMRYAGHPAREPVIAALFANPPRPSASAPVQISPANGAPFGASQGKSFGFAQGRRIALLLPLSGNLAGAGGALRDAFLSAAHADSAADPQVRVYDVAAAQTDTLTVYQQAVQDGAQFIVGPLDKEDVRALFSLASVPVPTLALNAVENTGGAPANLYQFGLLPEDEAQQAAERAWFEGKRQALLLIPQGEWGERMRQTFSARFEELGGVVADSQSYAPGDTDFREPVQRLLQFKETPKELLAQNSKLPPEKKLPKATRREDADMIFLAAQPAAARQLRPLLQFYYADDLPVYSTSHLYGARSDPDLDQDLDGVIFGDMPWVLLEATGQQALRAALLDQAPAAFAQYTRLYAMGVDAYHLLADLERLRQSSDERFAGETGILSMDGAGRLHRRLVWARFAGGEAQLLEAAAGVALPAP
;
A
#
# COMPACT_ATOMS: atom_id res chain seq x y z
N MET A 1 40.59 -57.39 -11.89
CA MET A 1 40.55 -57.98 -13.25
C MET A 1 39.14 -58.51 -13.47
N ALA A 2 38.36 -58.20 -14.49
CA ALA A 2 38.56 -57.39 -15.69
C ALA A 2 37.17 -57.17 -16.36
N TYR A 3 36.93 -55.92 -16.80
CA TYR A 3 36.28 -55.46 -18.04
C TYR A 3 34.85 -55.95 -18.39
N ILE A 4 33.82 -55.09 -18.47
CA ILE A 4 33.54 -53.95 -19.39
C ILE A 4 32.88 -54.40 -20.72
N LEU A 5 31.72 -53.76 -20.96
CA LEU A 5 30.99 -53.46 -22.21
C LEU A 5 31.71 -53.59 -23.56
N PRO A 6 30.89 -53.61 -24.65
CA PRO A 6 30.98 -52.47 -25.57
C PRO A 6 29.64 -51.90 -26.09
N ARG A 7 29.63 -50.55 -26.18
CA ARG A 7 29.17 -49.62 -27.26
C ARG A 7 27.71 -49.67 -27.76
N MET A 8 26.87 -48.63 -27.64
CA MET A 8 26.87 -47.23 -28.17
C MET A 8 26.93 -47.07 -29.70
N PHE A 9 25.81 -46.59 -30.29
CA PHE A 9 25.65 -45.48 -31.28
C PHE A 9 24.13 -45.14 -31.31
N THR A 10 23.61 -43.98 -30.85
CA THR A 10 23.41 -42.66 -31.55
C THR A 10 22.85 -42.83 -32.98
N THR A 11 21.77 -42.19 -33.48
CA THR A 11 21.37 -40.76 -33.43
C THR A 11 19.95 -40.53 -34.05
N GLN A 12 19.26 -39.47 -33.59
CA GLN A 12 18.37 -38.54 -34.34
C GLN A 12 16.87 -38.80 -34.64
N ARG A 13 16.02 -38.20 -33.77
CA ARG A 13 14.85 -37.28 -33.96
C ARG A 13 14.00 -37.33 -35.27
N ILE A 14 12.66 -37.40 -35.15
CA ILE A 14 11.66 -36.29 -35.18
C ILE A 14 10.20 -36.83 -35.30
N ALA A 15 9.31 -36.22 -34.50
CA ALA A 15 7.84 -36.04 -34.63
C ALA A 15 6.87 -37.25 -34.62
N ILE A 16 6.01 -37.27 -33.60
CA ILE A 16 4.57 -36.96 -33.64
C ILE A 16 4.01 -37.44 -32.30
N PHE A 17 3.70 -36.55 -31.36
CA PHE A 17 2.70 -36.75 -30.30
C PHE A 17 2.50 -35.41 -29.57
N PHE A 18 1.73 -34.52 -30.20
CA PHE A 18 1.19 -33.30 -29.58
C PHE A 18 -0.25 -33.14 -30.10
N ALA A 19 -1.16 -33.97 -29.60
CA ALA A 19 -2.60 -33.86 -29.86
C ALA A 19 -3.41 -34.77 -28.92
N ALA A 20 -3.23 -34.66 -27.59
CA ALA A 20 -4.11 -35.38 -26.64
C ALA A 20 -4.09 -34.83 -25.19
N ALA A 21 -3.89 -33.52 -24.98
CA ALA A 21 -3.82 -32.95 -23.63
C ALA A 21 -4.53 -31.59 -23.46
N CYS A 22 -5.52 -31.27 -24.30
CA CYS A 22 -6.31 -30.03 -24.20
C CYS A 22 -7.83 -30.24 -24.03
N ALA A 23 -8.30 -31.43 -23.64
CA ALA A 23 -9.74 -31.74 -23.67
C ALA A 23 -10.40 -31.97 -22.28
N PHE A 24 -9.75 -31.67 -21.15
CA PHE A 24 -10.33 -31.96 -19.82
C PHE A 24 -10.31 -30.80 -18.80
N ALA A 25 -10.34 -29.54 -19.25
CA ALA A 25 -10.42 -28.37 -18.36
C ALA A 25 -11.58 -27.41 -18.68
N LEU A 26 -12.72 -27.95 -19.17
CA LEU A 26 -13.94 -27.16 -19.44
C LEU A 26 -15.20 -27.88 -18.98
N THR A 27 -15.30 -28.22 -17.70
CA THR A 27 -16.59 -28.53 -17.06
C THR A 27 -16.48 -28.18 -15.58
N GLY A 28 -17.08 -27.06 -15.17
CA GLY A 28 -17.11 -26.65 -13.76
C GLY A 28 -17.30 -25.16 -13.47
N CYS A 29 -17.96 -24.40 -14.35
CA CYS A 29 -18.60 -23.15 -13.93
C CYS A 29 -20.09 -23.33 -14.16
N GLU A 30 -20.79 -23.85 -13.15
CA GLU A 30 -22.23 -23.77 -13.10
C GLU A 30 -22.56 -22.30 -12.78
N SER A 31 -22.95 -21.56 -13.81
CA SER A 31 -23.35 -20.16 -13.69
C SER A 31 -24.59 -20.09 -12.79
N VAL A 32 -24.48 -19.38 -11.67
CA VAL A 32 -25.65 -18.94 -10.88
C VAL A 32 -26.66 -18.34 -11.87
N PRO A 33 -27.90 -18.86 -11.96
CA PRO A 33 -28.86 -18.34 -12.91
C PRO A 33 -29.16 -16.88 -12.59
N TYR A 34 -29.07 -16.04 -13.62
CA TYR A 34 -29.62 -14.70 -13.62
C TYR A 34 -31.09 -14.79 -13.17
N SER A 35 -31.42 -14.25 -12.00
CA SER A 35 -32.81 -14.07 -11.60
C SER A 35 -33.41 -13.04 -12.56
N VAL A 36 -34.09 -13.54 -13.59
CA VAL A 36 -35.00 -12.75 -14.41
C VAL A 36 -36.08 -12.30 -13.45
N ALA A 37 -36.01 -11.04 -13.01
CA ALA A 37 -37.06 -10.43 -12.20
C ALA A 37 -38.42 -10.75 -12.84
N ALA A 38 -39.37 -11.19 -12.01
CA ALA A 38 -40.72 -11.51 -12.43
C ALA A 38 -41.30 -10.37 -13.27
N LYS A 39 -41.91 -10.76 -14.40
CA LYS A 39 -42.59 -9.87 -15.35
C LYS A 39 -43.46 -8.87 -14.56
N PRO A 40 -43.23 -7.55 -14.63
CA PRO A 40 -44.08 -6.61 -13.92
C PRO A 40 -45.50 -6.74 -14.47
N ALA A 41 -46.50 -6.71 -13.57
CA ALA A 41 -47.90 -6.68 -13.96
C ALA A 41 -48.13 -5.53 -14.97
N PRO A 42 -48.91 -5.75 -16.04
CA PRO A 42 -49.05 -4.77 -17.11
C PRO A 42 -49.72 -3.51 -16.56
N GLN A 43 -48.94 -2.44 -16.40
CA GLN A 43 -49.49 -1.11 -16.19
C GLN A 43 -50.16 -0.69 -17.50
N GLN A 44 -51.49 -0.63 -17.44
CA GLN A 44 -52.36 -0.29 -18.56
C GLN A 44 -52.02 1.12 -19.08
N GLY A 45 -51.68 1.22 -20.38
CA GLY A 45 -51.72 2.49 -21.11
C GLY A 45 -50.44 3.01 -21.77
N ARG A 46 -49.43 2.18 -22.08
CA ARG A 46 -48.26 2.60 -22.90
C ARG A 46 -48.05 1.66 -24.08
N ALA A 47 -47.73 2.21 -25.25
CA ALA A 47 -47.48 1.43 -26.46
C ALA A 47 -46.41 0.37 -26.19
N ALA A 48 -46.81 -0.91 -26.24
CA ALA A 48 -45.90 -2.02 -25.99
C ALA A 48 -44.88 -2.09 -27.13
N VAL A 49 -43.65 -1.67 -26.84
CA VAL A 49 -42.52 -1.83 -27.74
C VAL A 49 -42.25 -3.32 -27.92
N ASP A 50 -42.19 -3.79 -29.17
CA ASP A 50 -42.07 -5.22 -29.46
C ASP A 50 -40.66 -5.73 -29.12
N THR A 51 -40.52 -6.39 -27.97
CA THR A 51 -39.26 -6.99 -27.49
C THR A 51 -39.02 -8.40 -28.03
N ARG A 52 -39.94 -8.98 -28.82
CA ARG A 52 -39.89 -10.40 -29.20
C ARG A 52 -38.60 -10.79 -29.92
N GLN A 53 -38.09 -9.92 -30.77
CA GLN A 53 -36.84 -10.16 -31.50
C GLN A 53 -35.62 -10.19 -30.57
N ALA A 54 -35.49 -9.20 -29.68
CA ALA A 54 -34.39 -9.13 -28.71
C ALA A 54 -34.41 -10.33 -27.75
N GLU A 55 -35.60 -10.71 -27.27
CA GLU A 55 -35.79 -11.88 -26.41
C GLU A 55 -35.51 -13.21 -27.14
N ALA A 56 -35.83 -13.31 -28.43
CA ALA A 56 -35.53 -14.50 -29.22
C ALA A 56 -34.02 -14.68 -29.40
N LEU A 57 -33.30 -13.60 -29.68
CA LEU A 57 -31.83 -13.60 -29.79
C LEU A 57 -31.17 -13.96 -28.46
N GLU A 58 -31.67 -13.41 -27.35
CA GLU A 58 -31.17 -13.74 -26.00
C GLU A 58 -31.38 -15.23 -25.67
N ARG A 59 -32.55 -15.80 -25.99
CA ARG A 59 -32.83 -17.23 -25.80
C ARG A 59 -31.98 -18.15 -26.69
N GLN A 60 -31.55 -17.65 -27.85
CA GLN A 60 -30.64 -18.36 -28.76
C GLN A 60 -29.17 -18.25 -28.34
N GLY A 61 -28.84 -17.44 -27.32
CA GLY A 61 -27.48 -17.19 -26.88
C GLY A 61 -26.70 -16.17 -27.73
N ASP A 62 -27.37 -15.49 -28.69
CA ASP A 62 -26.77 -14.46 -29.53
C ASP A 62 -26.78 -13.10 -28.77
N PHE A 63 -25.94 -13.01 -27.74
CA PHE A 63 -25.94 -11.89 -26.80
C PHE A 63 -25.50 -10.58 -27.44
N THR A 64 -24.56 -10.60 -28.40
CA THR A 64 -24.14 -9.41 -29.16
C THR A 64 -25.32 -8.81 -29.92
N ARG A 65 -26.08 -9.60 -30.68
CA ARG A 65 -27.23 -9.09 -31.43
C ARG A 65 -28.39 -8.73 -30.52
N ALA A 66 -28.61 -9.49 -29.44
CA ALA A 66 -29.60 -9.13 -28.43
C ALA A 66 -29.28 -7.77 -27.77
N ALA A 67 -28.02 -7.50 -27.44
CA ALA A 67 -27.57 -6.23 -26.86
C ALA A 67 -27.79 -5.05 -27.82
N GLN A 68 -27.47 -5.24 -29.11
CA GLN A 68 -27.73 -4.24 -30.16
C GLN A 68 -29.22 -3.93 -30.28
N GLU A 69 -30.08 -4.96 -30.27
CA GLU A 69 -31.53 -4.76 -30.34
C GLU A 69 -32.05 -4.03 -29.10
N TYR A 70 -31.62 -4.38 -27.89
CA TYR A 70 -32.03 -3.64 -26.69
C TYR A 70 -31.52 -2.19 -26.68
N ALA A 71 -30.32 -1.92 -27.17
CA ALA A 71 -29.80 -0.55 -27.32
C ALA A 71 -30.65 0.27 -28.31
N ARG A 72 -31.00 -0.31 -29.47
CA ARG A 72 -31.91 0.31 -30.45
C ARG A 72 -33.30 0.57 -29.87
N LEU A 73 -33.86 -0.39 -29.12
CA LEU A 73 -35.14 -0.22 -28.45
C LEU A 73 -35.09 0.92 -27.43
N ALA A 74 -33.99 1.07 -26.67
CA ALA A 74 -33.81 2.15 -25.70
C ALA A 74 -33.90 3.56 -26.30
N GLU A 75 -33.49 3.74 -27.57
CA GLU A 75 -33.60 5.00 -28.31
C GLU A 75 -35.06 5.32 -28.72
N SER A 76 -35.87 4.28 -28.94
CA SER A 76 -37.26 4.39 -29.42
C SER A 76 -38.32 4.54 -28.32
N VAL A 77 -37.93 4.40 -27.05
CA VAL A 77 -38.86 4.44 -25.91
C VAL A 77 -38.80 5.72 -25.08
N ASP A 78 -39.88 5.95 -24.34
CA ASP A 78 -39.97 6.99 -23.33
C ASP A 78 -38.85 6.87 -22.29
N VAL A 79 -38.48 8.02 -21.74
CA VAL A 79 -37.39 8.19 -20.77
C VAL A 79 -37.52 7.26 -19.55
N SER A 80 -38.74 6.93 -19.13
CA SER A 80 -39.00 6.09 -17.95
C SER A 80 -38.67 4.60 -18.15
N VAL A 81 -38.66 4.11 -19.40
CA VAL A 81 -38.36 2.70 -19.74
C VAL A 81 -36.96 2.56 -20.33
N ARG A 82 -36.40 3.65 -20.85
CA ARG A 82 -35.07 3.71 -21.47
C ARG A 82 -33.96 3.11 -20.61
N ALA A 83 -33.93 3.47 -19.32
CA ALA A 83 -32.89 3.00 -18.40
C ALA A 83 -32.86 1.46 -18.28
N GLU A 84 -34.02 0.81 -18.28
CA GLU A 84 -34.13 -0.65 -18.17
C GLU A 84 -33.53 -1.35 -19.40
N TYR A 85 -33.81 -0.86 -20.60
CA TYR A 85 -33.24 -1.41 -21.83
C TYR A 85 -31.75 -1.12 -21.97
N GLN A 86 -31.28 0.04 -21.51
CA GLN A 86 -29.84 0.34 -21.47
C GLN A 86 -29.08 -0.58 -20.51
N LEU A 87 -29.61 -0.80 -19.29
CA LEU A 87 -29.02 -1.74 -18.33
C LEU A 87 -28.99 -3.17 -18.87
N ARG A 88 -30.07 -3.61 -19.55
CA ARG A 88 -30.13 -4.93 -20.17
C ARG A 88 -29.17 -5.07 -21.35
N ALA A 89 -29.04 -4.05 -22.19
CA ALA A 89 -28.05 -4.04 -23.27
C ALA A 89 -26.62 -4.15 -22.73
N ALA A 90 -26.27 -3.36 -21.70
CA ALA A 90 -24.95 -3.43 -21.06
C ALA A 90 -24.68 -4.82 -20.44
N ALA A 91 -25.67 -5.44 -19.79
CA ALA A 91 -25.54 -6.79 -19.25
C ALA A 91 -25.32 -7.86 -20.34
N LEU A 92 -25.98 -7.72 -21.49
CA LEU A 92 -25.81 -8.63 -22.62
C LEU A 92 -24.46 -8.45 -23.33
N TRP A 93 -23.96 -7.21 -23.44
CA TRP A 93 -22.59 -6.96 -23.90
C TRP A 93 -21.55 -7.64 -23.03
N LEU A 94 -21.71 -7.55 -21.71
CA LEU A 94 -20.82 -8.25 -20.78
C LEU A 94 -20.91 -9.77 -20.95
N ARG A 95 -22.12 -10.32 -21.12
CA ARG A 95 -22.34 -11.76 -21.34
C ARG A 95 -21.80 -12.25 -22.69
N ALA A 96 -21.71 -11.37 -23.68
CA ALA A 96 -21.06 -11.62 -24.97
C ALA A 96 -19.52 -11.66 -24.87
N GLY A 97 -18.94 -11.35 -23.71
CA GLY A 97 -17.48 -11.22 -23.55
C GLY A 97 -16.93 -9.89 -24.08
N GLU A 98 -17.77 -8.86 -24.17
CA GLU A 98 -17.42 -7.54 -24.70
C GLU A 98 -17.51 -6.45 -23.62
N PRO A 99 -16.61 -6.45 -22.62
CA PRO A 99 -16.70 -5.57 -21.45
C PRO A 99 -16.54 -4.08 -21.78
N ASP A 100 -15.76 -3.72 -22.80
CA ASP A 100 -15.62 -2.32 -23.25
C ASP A 100 -16.93 -1.76 -23.82
N ARG A 101 -17.67 -2.58 -24.59
CA ARG A 101 -19.00 -2.22 -25.09
C ARG A 101 -20.02 -2.15 -23.97
N ALA A 102 -19.91 -3.05 -22.99
CA ALA A 102 -20.74 -3.01 -21.79
C ALA A 102 -20.51 -1.72 -20.98
N GLN A 103 -19.24 -1.32 -20.80
CA GLN A 103 -18.88 -0.08 -20.09
C GLN A 103 -19.43 1.15 -20.82
N THR A 104 -19.28 1.20 -22.14
CA THR A 104 -19.81 2.28 -22.99
C THR A 104 -21.34 2.36 -22.90
N ALA A 105 -22.03 1.23 -23.01
CA ALA A 105 -23.49 1.17 -22.90
C ALA A 105 -23.98 1.58 -21.51
N LEU A 106 -23.26 1.23 -20.45
CA LEU A 106 -23.61 1.56 -19.07
C LEU A 106 -23.37 3.03 -18.73
N ALA A 107 -22.33 3.65 -19.30
CA ALA A 107 -22.04 5.07 -19.15
C ALA A 107 -23.14 5.97 -19.76
N ALA A 108 -23.86 5.47 -20.78
CA ALA A 108 -24.98 6.18 -21.40
C ALA A 108 -26.27 6.18 -20.53
N VAL A 109 -26.27 5.50 -19.39
CA VAL A 109 -27.41 5.45 -18.45
C VAL A 109 -27.42 6.69 -17.56
N SER A 110 -28.48 7.49 -17.66
CA SER A 110 -28.64 8.72 -16.86
C SER A 110 -28.97 8.42 -15.38
N VAL A 111 -27.98 8.60 -14.51
CA VAL A 111 -28.09 8.34 -13.05
C VAL A 111 -29.21 9.14 -12.36
N ALA A 112 -29.44 10.40 -12.78
CA ALA A 112 -30.43 11.29 -12.17
C ALA A 112 -31.90 10.82 -12.32
N ARG A 113 -32.15 9.74 -13.06
CA ARG A 113 -33.50 9.23 -13.39
C ARG A 113 -33.71 7.78 -12.99
N LEU A 114 -32.74 7.16 -12.29
CA LEU A 114 -32.85 5.78 -11.85
C LEU A 114 -33.66 5.70 -10.55
N ASP A 115 -34.57 4.72 -10.49
CA ASP A 115 -35.11 4.31 -9.20
C ASP A 115 -34.05 3.57 -8.36
N ALA A 116 -34.35 3.30 -7.08
CA ALA A 116 -33.41 2.65 -6.18
C ALA A 116 -32.99 1.25 -6.65
N GLY A 117 -33.90 0.48 -7.26
CA GLY A 117 -33.60 -0.85 -7.78
C GLY A 117 -32.73 -0.81 -9.04
N GLN A 118 -33.00 0.13 -9.95
CA GLN A 118 -32.19 0.36 -11.15
C GLN A 118 -30.79 0.88 -10.79
N SER A 119 -30.68 1.76 -9.80
CA SER A 119 -29.39 2.23 -9.28
C SER A 119 -28.57 1.07 -8.70
N ALA A 120 -29.19 0.20 -7.91
CA ALA A 120 -28.53 -0.99 -7.37
C ALA A 120 -28.05 -1.96 -8.46
N ARG A 121 -28.89 -2.23 -9.47
CA ARG A 121 -28.51 -3.06 -10.63
C ARG A 121 -27.38 -2.43 -11.44
N LYS A 122 -27.42 -1.11 -11.65
CA LYS A 122 -26.33 -0.38 -12.31
C LYS A 122 -25.01 -0.60 -11.58
N ARG A 123 -25.00 -0.45 -10.25
CA ARG A 123 -23.80 -0.64 -9.41
C ARG A 123 -23.24 -2.05 -9.48
N LEU A 124 -24.09 -3.08 -9.42
CA LEU A 124 -23.66 -4.47 -9.63
C LEU A 124 -23.06 -4.69 -11.01
N LEU A 125 -23.66 -4.09 -12.04
CA LEU A 125 -23.18 -4.22 -13.41
C LEU A 125 -21.87 -3.44 -13.63
N ASP A 126 -21.73 -2.25 -13.05
CA ASP A 126 -20.48 -1.48 -13.02
C ASP A 126 -19.36 -2.33 -12.41
N ALA A 127 -19.64 -3.02 -11.29
CA ALA A 127 -18.66 -3.88 -10.63
C ALA A 127 -18.27 -5.11 -11.45
N ARG A 128 -19.25 -5.79 -12.08
CA ARG A 128 -18.98 -6.93 -12.95
C ARG A 128 -18.15 -6.55 -14.18
N ILE A 129 -18.45 -5.40 -14.79
CA ILE A 129 -17.68 -4.88 -15.93
C ILE A 129 -16.25 -4.56 -15.47
N ALA A 130 -16.09 -3.91 -14.32
CA ALA A 130 -14.77 -3.61 -13.77
C ALA A 130 -13.94 -4.88 -13.50
N LEU A 131 -14.54 -5.94 -12.96
CA LEU A 131 -13.88 -7.24 -12.80
C LEU A 131 -13.48 -7.87 -14.15
N ALA A 132 -14.35 -7.81 -15.15
CA ALA A 132 -14.03 -8.30 -16.49
C ALA A 132 -12.90 -7.50 -17.17
N LEU A 133 -12.80 -6.20 -16.88
CA LEU A 133 -11.72 -5.32 -17.33
C LEU A 133 -10.45 -5.42 -16.46
N ARG A 134 -10.43 -6.27 -15.44
CA ARG A 134 -9.31 -6.42 -14.49
C ARG A 134 -8.98 -5.14 -13.70
N VAL A 135 -10.00 -4.34 -13.38
CA VAL A 135 -9.88 -3.10 -12.59
C VAL A 135 -10.58 -3.28 -11.24
N PRO A 136 -10.03 -4.08 -10.30
CA PRO A 136 -10.73 -4.48 -9.08
C PRO A 136 -11.13 -3.29 -8.19
N GLN A 137 -10.34 -2.21 -8.16
CA GLN A 137 -10.69 -1.02 -7.37
C GLN A 137 -11.97 -0.34 -7.86
N GLN A 138 -12.22 -0.32 -9.18
CA GLN A 138 -13.46 0.23 -9.72
C GLN A 138 -14.67 -0.62 -9.32
N ALA A 139 -14.49 -1.94 -9.20
CA ALA A 139 -15.53 -2.83 -8.70
C ALA A 139 -15.86 -2.58 -7.23
N LEU A 140 -14.83 -2.40 -6.39
CA LEU A 140 -15.00 -2.05 -4.97
C LEU A 140 -15.68 -0.67 -4.81
N ASN A 141 -15.27 0.32 -5.59
CA ASN A 141 -15.86 1.66 -5.55
C ASN A 141 -17.35 1.64 -5.94
N ALA A 142 -17.73 0.84 -6.94
CA ALA A 142 -19.14 0.66 -7.31
C ALA A 142 -19.97 0.04 -6.17
N LEU A 143 -19.36 -0.76 -5.30
CA LEU A 143 -20.01 -1.54 -4.24
C LEU A 143 -19.77 -1.01 -2.82
N GLN A 144 -19.33 0.24 -2.65
CA GLN A 144 -19.11 0.84 -1.33
C GLN A 144 -20.34 0.81 -0.42
N ALA A 145 -21.50 1.24 -0.93
CA ALA A 145 -22.74 1.22 -0.16
C ALA A 145 -23.41 -0.18 -0.19
N PRO A 146 -23.88 -0.73 0.94
CA PRO A 146 -24.55 -2.02 0.97
C PRO A 146 -25.85 -2.00 0.13
N LEU A 147 -26.19 -3.14 -0.43
CA LEU A 147 -27.41 -3.39 -1.21
C LEU A 147 -28.46 -4.19 -0.41
N SER A 148 -28.32 -4.27 0.91
CA SER A 148 -29.22 -5.00 1.81
C SER A 148 -30.68 -4.51 1.73
N ALA A 149 -30.90 -3.24 1.40
CA ALA A 149 -32.23 -2.67 1.13
C ALA A 149 -32.96 -3.32 -0.05
N HIS A 150 -32.24 -4.05 -0.93
CA HIS A 150 -32.78 -4.73 -2.11
C HIS A 150 -32.89 -6.25 -1.94
N GLY A 151 -32.70 -6.75 -0.71
CA GLY A 151 -32.90 -8.15 -0.35
C GLY A 151 -31.61 -8.98 -0.31
N PRO A 152 -31.67 -10.18 0.31
CA PRO A 152 -30.50 -11.00 0.59
C PRO A 152 -29.78 -11.49 -0.67
N ALA A 153 -30.51 -11.79 -1.74
CA ALA A 153 -29.90 -12.24 -3.00
C ALA A 153 -29.01 -11.16 -3.63
N MET A 154 -29.46 -9.90 -3.63
CA MET A 154 -28.70 -8.79 -4.21
C MET A 154 -27.48 -8.44 -3.34
N GLN A 155 -27.63 -8.51 -2.02
CA GLN A 155 -26.50 -8.35 -1.10
C GLN A 155 -25.48 -9.49 -1.28
N ALA A 156 -25.92 -10.75 -1.38
CA ALA A 156 -25.04 -11.90 -1.58
C ALA A 156 -24.23 -11.80 -2.89
N GLU A 157 -24.83 -11.22 -3.92
CA GLU A 157 -24.16 -10.92 -5.18
C GLU A 157 -23.12 -9.80 -5.02
N ALA A 158 -23.44 -8.74 -4.27
CA ALA A 158 -22.47 -7.69 -3.96
C ALA A 158 -21.26 -8.24 -3.18
N GLU A 159 -21.49 -9.09 -2.18
CA GLU A 159 -20.41 -9.72 -1.42
C GLU A 159 -19.52 -10.61 -2.29
N LEU A 160 -20.12 -11.34 -3.25
CA LEU A 160 -19.36 -12.14 -4.19
C LEU A 160 -18.42 -11.27 -5.04
N LEU A 161 -18.95 -10.19 -5.61
CA LEU A 161 -18.17 -9.29 -6.47
C LEU A 161 -17.09 -8.54 -5.69
N ARG A 162 -17.35 -8.16 -4.43
CA ARG A 162 -16.32 -7.62 -3.53
C ARG A 162 -15.22 -8.65 -3.26
N ALA A 163 -15.60 -9.88 -2.95
CA ALA A 163 -14.64 -10.95 -2.70
C ALA A 163 -13.75 -11.23 -3.93
N GLU A 164 -14.32 -11.29 -5.12
CA GLU A 164 -13.59 -11.46 -6.38
C GLU A 164 -12.66 -10.29 -6.67
N ALA A 165 -13.10 -9.06 -6.38
CA ALA A 165 -12.27 -7.88 -6.51
C ALA A 165 -11.08 -7.92 -5.54
N HIS A 166 -11.32 -8.32 -4.29
CA HIS A 166 -10.25 -8.48 -3.30
C HIS A 166 -9.25 -9.58 -3.68
N ASP A 167 -9.70 -10.74 -4.16
CA ASP A 167 -8.78 -11.78 -4.64
C ASP A 167 -7.95 -11.31 -5.83
N MET A 168 -8.57 -10.61 -6.79
CA MET A 168 -7.87 -10.05 -7.94
C MET A 168 -6.86 -8.97 -7.56
N ALA A 169 -7.15 -8.25 -6.46
CA ALA A 169 -6.23 -7.29 -5.84
C ALA A 169 -5.24 -7.95 -4.87
N GLY A 170 -5.19 -9.28 -4.73
CA GLY A 170 -4.28 -9.97 -3.80
C GLY A 170 -4.63 -9.85 -2.31
N ASN A 171 -5.77 -9.23 -1.99
CA ASN A 171 -6.27 -9.02 -0.63
C ASN A 171 -7.06 -10.24 -0.15
N HIS A 172 -6.40 -11.40 -0.06
CA HIS A 172 -7.05 -12.69 0.14
C HIS A 172 -7.78 -12.86 1.49
N LEU A 173 -7.32 -12.17 2.54
CA LEU A 173 -8.02 -12.17 3.83
C LEU A 173 -9.37 -11.45 3.74
N GLU A 174 -9.40 -10.28 3.07
CA GLU A 174 -10.64 -9.53 2.83
C GLU A 174 -11.59 -10.31 1.91
N ALA A 175 -11.03 -10.97 0.89
CA ALA A 175 -11.80 -11.85 0.01
C ALA A 175 -12.45 -13.01 0.78
N ALA A 176 -11.76 -13.59 1.77
CA ALA A 176 -12.33 -14.60 2.65
C ALA A 176 -13.41 -14.01 3.58
N ARG A 177 -13.19 -12.81 4.13
CA ARG A 177 -14.17 -12.11 4.98
C ARG A 177 -15.47 -11.80 4.25
N GLU A 178 -15.41 -11.27 3.04
CA GLU A 178 -16.61 -10.97 2.23
C GLU A 178 -17.39 -12.25 1.91
N ARG A 179 -16.71 -13.37 1.67
CA ARG A 179 -17.37 -14.67 1.50
C ARG A 179 -17.99 -15.22 2.78
N VAL A 180 -17.41 -14.96 3.94
CA VAL A 180 -18.04 -15.28 5.23
C VAL A 180 -19.32 -14.46 5.42
N LEU A 181 -19.31 -13.17 5.07
CA LEU A 181 -20.52 -12.33 5.09
C LEU A 181 -21.59 -12.85 4.11
N ARG A 182 -21.16 -13.20 2.89
CA ARG A 182 -22.02 -13.79 1.84
C ARG A 182 -22.73 -15.05 2.32
N GLU A 183 -22.04 -15.91 3.05
CA GLU A 183 -22.58 -17.22 3.47
C GLU A 183 -23.90 -17.09 4.23
N SER A 184 -24.03 -16.08 5.09
CA SER A 184 -25.25 -15.80 5.87
C SER A 184 -26.46 -15.44 5.02
N LEU A 185 -26.25 -15.12 3.74
CA LEU A 185 -27.26 -14.67 2.79
C LEU A 185 -27.67 -15.78 1.81
N LEU A 186 -27.03 -16.95 1.86
CA LEU A 186 -27.27 -18.08 0.99
C LEU A 186 -28.23 -19.09 1.64
N SER A 187 -29.12 -19.66 0.82
CA SER A 187 -30.07 -20.71 1.24
C SER A 187 -29.82 -22.06 0.57
N GLU A 188 -29.23 -22.06 -0.63
CA GLU A 188 -29.01 -23.28 -1.41
C GLU A 188 -27.76 -24.04 -0.94
N SER A 189 -27.93 -25.36 -0.76
CA SER A 189 -26.87 -26.26 -0.28
C SER A 189 -25.58 -26.17 -1.10
N ILE A 190 -25.73 -26.22 -2.43
CA ILE A 190 -24.61 -26.20 -3.37
C ILE A 190 -23.90 -24.84 -3.34
N ALA A 191 -24.67 -23.75 -3.37
CA ALA A 191 -24.12 -22.39 -3.31
C ALA A 191 -23.34 -22.11 -2.02
N ILE A 192 -23.79 -22.65 -0.88
CA ILE A 192 -23.07 -22.58 0.40
C ILE A 192 -21.75 -23.34 0.29
N GLU A 193 -21.76 -24.57 -0.20
CA GLU A 193 -20.53 -25.37 -0.32
C GLU A 193 -19.50 -24.75 -1.29
N ASP A 194 -19.95 -24.18 -2.40
CA ASP A 194 -19.08 -23.45 -3.32
C ASP A 194 -18.47 -22.20 -2.67
N ASN A 195 -19.27 -21.47 -1.90
CA ASN A 195 -18.80 -20.34 -1.12
C ASN A 195 -17.73 -20.74 -0.10
N GLN A 196 -17.94 -21.84 0.62
CA GLN A 196 -16.98 -22.38 1.60
C GLN A 196 -15.67 -22.82 0.95
N ARG A 197 -15.75 -23.49 -0.21
CA ARG A 197 -14.55 -23.82 -1.00
C ARG A 197 -13.79 -22.56 -1.42
N ALA A 198 -14.51 -21.50 -1.81
CA ALA A 198 -13.90 -20.23 -2.18
C ALA A 198 -13.29 -19.49 -0.98
N ILE A 199 -13.90 -19.56 0.22
CA ILE A 199 -13.27 -19.08 1.47
C ILE A 199 -11.92 -19.76 1.68
N LEU A 200 -11.89 -21.10 1.62
CA LEU A 200 -10.68 -21.89 1.78
C LEU A 200 -9.64 -21.63 0.68
N HIS A 201 -10.07 -21.33 -0.54
CA HIS A 201 -9.17 -20.97 -1.63
C HIS A 201 -8.48 -19.63 -1.37
N SER A 202 -9.22 -18.61 -0.93
CA SER A 202 -8.63 -17.30 -0.57
C SER A 202 -7.72 -17.41 0.65
N LEU A 203 -8.18 -18.04 1.73
CA LEU A 203 -7.31 -18.33 2.88
C LEU A 203 -6.10 -19.21 2.49
N GLY A 204 -6.28 -20.01 1.43
CA GLY A 204 -5.26 -20.81 0.76
C GLY A 204 -4.03 -20.03 0.32
N GLN A 205 -4.18 -18.72 0.07
CA GLN A 205 -3.08 -17.85 -0.34
C GLN A 205 -2.30 -17.28 0.86
N LEU A 206 -2.80 -17.44 2.08
CA LEU A 206 -2.11 -17.01 3.29
C LEU A 206 -1.09 -18.05 3.75
N SER A 207 0.01 -17.59 4.37
CA SER A 207 0.99 -18.46 5.01
C SER A 207 0.42 -19.13 6.26
N ASP A 208 1.04 -20.22 6.71
CA ASP A 208 0.60 -20.93 7.91
C ASP A 208 0.72 -20.06 9.17
N ASN A 209 1.72 -19.19 9.23
CA ASN A 209 1.86 -18.21 10.31
C ASN A 209 0.73 -17.18 10.27
N ALA A 210 0.40 -16.63 9.10
CA ALA A 210 -0.71 -15.70 8.96
C ALA A 210 -2.05 -16.35 9.36
N LEU A 211 -2.29 -17.62 9.00
CA LEU A 211 -3.48 -18.37 9.43
C LEU A 211 -3.55 -18.57 10.95
N GLN A 212 -2.44 -18.51 11.68
CA GLN A 212 -2.42 -18.59 13.14
C GLN A 212 -2.55 -17.22 13.80
N GLU A 213 -1.78 -16.23 13.34
CA GLU A 213 -1.69 -14.89 13.96
C GLU A 213 -2.96 -14.07 13.74
N LEU A 214 -3.60 -14.19 12.57
CA LEU A 214 -4.81 -13.45 12.23
C LEU A 214 -6.07 -14.00 12.93
N ARG A 215 -5.97 -15.14 13.62
CA ARG A 215 -7.06 -15.69 14.44
C ARG A 215 -7.15 -14.91 15.74
N THR A 216 -8.01 -13.90 15.74
CA THR A 216 -8.17 -12.98 16.87
C THR A 216 -9.36 -13.33 17.77
N SER A 217 -10.27 -14.19 17.30
CA SER A 217 -11.51 -14.55 18.01
C SER A 217 -11.97 -16.00 17.71
N THR A 218 -13.14 -16.37 18.24
CA THR A 218 -13.84 -17.62 17.93
C THR A 218 -14.95 -17.43 16.88
N ASP A 219 -14.78 -16.49 15.95
CA ASP A 219 -15.70 -16.27 14.82
C ASP A 219 -15.56 -17.29 13.69
N ALA A 220 -16.46 -17.23 12.71
CA ALA A 220 -16.45 -18.13 11.55
C ALA A 220 -15.18 -18.00 10.71
N LEU A 221 -14.63 -16.79 10.54
CA LEU A 221 -13.40 -16.60 9.76
C LEU A 221 -12.19 -17.27 10.44
N SER A 222 -12.07 -17.10 11.76
CA SER A 222 -11.03 -17.74 12.58
C SER A 222 -11.17 -19.25 12.63
N GLY A 223 -12.42 -19.75 12.58
CA GLY A 223 -12.70 -21.18 12.45
C GLY A 223 -12.23 -21.74 11.12
N TRP A 224 -12.52 -21.05 10.00
CA TRP A 224 -12.02 -21.43 8.67
C TRP A 224 -10.49 -21.41 8.58
N MET A 225 -9.83 -20.41 9.18
CA MET A 225 -8.37 -20.32 9.23
C MET A 225 -7.75 -21.47 10.02
N GLU A 226 -8.30 -21.82 11.19
CA GLU A 226 -7.81 -22.97 11.95
C GLU A 226 -8.00 -24.28 11.20
N LEU A 227 -9.16 -24.46 10.58
CA LEU A 227 -9.48 -25.69 9.86
C LEU A 227 -8.50 -25.91 8.69
N LEU A 228 -8.17 -24.84 7.95
CA LEU A 228 -7.15 -24.87 6.89
C LEU A 228 -5.74 -25.14 7.47
N PHE A 229 -5.39 -24.49 8.58
CA PHE A 229 -4.11 -24.72 9.25
C PHE A 229 -3.95 -26.19 9.67
N ILE A 230 -4.98 -26.77 10.30
CA ILE A 230 -5.02 -28.20 10.67
C ILE A 230 -4.82 -29.06 9.42
N ALA A 231 -5.54 -28.80 8.34
CA ALA A 231 -5.46 -29.58 7.11
C ALA A 231 -4.07 -29.56 6.45
N ARG A 232 -3.29 -28.48 6.62
CA ARG A 232 -1.93 -28.35 6.06
C ARG A 232 -0.86 -29.01 6.91
N ASN A 233 -1.01 -28.95 8.23
CA ASN A 233 0.08 -29.19 9.18
C ASN A 233 -0.09 -30.43 10.04
N ILE A 234 -1.30 -30.99 10.12
CA ILE A 234 -1.59 -32.16 10.95
C ILE A 234 -1.62 -33.43 10.10
N SER A 235 -1.10 -34.51 10.65
CA SER A 235 -1.11 -35.82 10.00
C SER A 235 -2.55 -36.32 9.79
N ALA A 236 -2.77 -37.12 8.74
CA ALA A 236 -4.08 -37.72 8.47
C ALA A 236 -4.58 -38.61 9.62
N ALA A 237 -3.67 -39.17 10.43
CA ALA A 237 -4.01 -39.99 11.59
C ALA A 237 -4.52 -39.15 12.78
N ASP A 238 -4.00 -37.94 12.97
CA ASP A 238 -4.35 -37.05 14.08
C ASP A 238 -5.50 -36.08 13.74
N ALA A 239 -5.79 -35.91 12.45
CA ALA A 239 -6.82 -35.00 11.94
C ALA A 239 -8.21 -35.19 12.59
N PRO A 240 -8.76 -36.41 12.78
CA PRO A 240 -10.09 -36.57 13.38
C PRO A 240 -10.20 -35.99 14.79
N ARG A 241 -9.14 -36.12 15.59
CA ARG A 241 -9.08 -35.57 16.96
C ARG A 241 -9.02 -34.05 16.93
N GLN A 242 -8.14 -33.47 16.10
CA GLN A 242 -8.02 -32.01 15.97
C GLN A 242 -9.30 -31.37 15.43
N ILE A 243 -10.00 -32.03 14.49
CA ILE A 243 -11.31 -31.58 14.01
C ILE A 243 -12.37 -31.65 15.12
N ALA A 244 -12.34 -32.69 15.98
CA ALA A 244 -13.25 -32.76 17.12
C ALA A 244 -13.02 -31.61 18.12
N ASP A 245 -11.76 -31.31 18.45
CA ASP A 245 -11.39 -30.19 19.31
C ASP A 245 -11.77 -28.83 18.68
N TRP A 246 -11.58 -28.69 17.37
CA TRP A 246 -12.01 -27.53 16.60
C TRP A 246 -13.53 -27.34 16.63
N ARG A 247 -14.32 -28.41 16.44
CA ARG A 247 -15.80 -28.35 16.52
C ARG A 247 -16.29 -27.91 17.89
N MET A 248 -15.59 -28.30 18.95
CA MET A 248 -15.89 -27.86 20.32
C MET A 248 -15.56 -26.38 20.51
N ARG A 249 -14.45 -25.89 19.95
CA ARG A 249 -14.01 -24.49 20.05
C ARG A 249 -14.87 -23.52 19.22
N TYR A 250 -15.27 -23.94 18.02
CA TYR A 250 -16.13 -23.19 17.11
C TYR A 250 -17.52 -23.81 17.04
N ALA A 251 -18.19 -23.88 18.19
CA ALA A 251 -19.55 -24.39 18.26
C ALA A 251 -20.48 -23.57 17.35
N GLY A 252 -21.17 -24.24 16.42
CA GLY A 252 -22.06 -23.59 15.44
C GLY A 252 -21.35 -23.04 14.19
N HIS A 253 -20.08 -23.39 13.96
CA HIS A 253 -19.38 -23.03 12.74
C HIS A 253 -20.08 -23.57 11.47
N PRO A 254 -20.18 -22.80 10.38
CA PRO A 254 -20.97 -23.16 9.19
C PRO A 254 -20.35 -24.28 8.31
N ALA A 255 -19.11 -24.67 8.55
CA ALA A 255 -18.38 -25.63 7.71
C ALA A 255 -19.10 -26.98 7.57
N ARG A 256 -19.31 -27.40 6.31
CA ARG A 256 -20.02 -28.63 5.97
C ARG A 256 -19.08 -29.80 5.76
N GLU A 257 -19.53 -31.01 6.10
CA GLU A 257 -18.74 -32.24 5.97
C GLU A 257 -18.13 -32.48 4.58
N PRO A 258 -18.83 -32.26 3.45
CA PRO A 258 -18.22 -32.44 2.12
C PRO A 258 -17.03 -31.50 1.89
N VAL A 259 -17.09 -30.27 2.44
CA VAL A 259 -16.02 -29.27 2.30
C VAL A 259 -14.85 -29.61 3.21
N ILE A 260 -15.12 -30.03 4.45
CA ILE A 260 -14.08 -30.52 5.37
C ILE A 260 -13.36 -31.72 4.73
N ALA A 261 -14.09 -32.71 4.22
CA ALA A 261 -13.50 -33.87 3.56
C ALA A 261 -12.61 -33.48 2.36
N ALA A 262 -13.09 -32.57 1.50
CA ALA A 262 -12.32 -32.09 0.35
C ALA A 262 -11.05 -31.31 0.75
N LEU A 263 -11.14 -30.48 1.79
CA LEU A 263 -10.02 -29.70 2.32
C LEU A 263 -8.86 -30.59 2.79
N PHE A 264 -9.16 -31.67 3.51
CA PHE A 264 -8.13 -32.60 3.99
C PHE A 264 -7.58 -33.53 2.89
N ALA A 265 -8.34 -33.75 1.82
CA ALA A 265 -7.87 -34.48 0.65
C ALA A 265 -6.86 -33.67 -0.18
N ASN A 266 -7.07 -32.36 -0.30
CA ASN A 266 -6.18 -31.46 -1.04
C ASN A 266 -6.17 -30.06 -0.40
N PRO A 267 -5.36 -29.83 0.65
CA PRO A 267 -5.34 -28.55 1.34
C PRO A 267 -4.74 -27.47 0.41
N PRO A 268 -5.44 -26.35 0.15
CA PRO A 268 -4.90 -25.23 -0.61
C PRO A 268 -3.59 -24.77 0.03
N ARG A 269 -2.57 -24.45 -0.76
CA ARG A 269 -1.29 -23.90 -0.29
C ARG A 269 -0.96 -22.62 -1.06
N PRO A 270 -0.18 -21.70 -0.46
CA PRO A 270 0.21 -20.50 -1.17
C PRO A 270 0.99 -20.89 -2.43
N SER A 271 0.62 -20.31 -3.56
CA SER A 271 1.41 -20.46 -4.78
C SER A 271 2.75 -19.77 -4.55
N ALA A 272 3.87 -20.43 -4.85
CA ALA A 272 5.25 -19.96 -4.58
C ALA A 272 5.68 -18.72 -5.42
N SER A 273 4.72 -17.93 -5.91
CA SER A 273 4.93 -16.81 -6.83
C SER A 273 3.87 -15.70 -6.70
N ALA A 274 3.09 -15.65 -5.60
CA ALA A 274 2.10 -14.61 -5.36
C ALA A 274 2.43 -13.78 -4.09
N PRO A 275 2.67 -12.47 -4.20
CA PRO A 275 2.89 -11.60 -3.04
C PRO A 275 1.59 -11.45 -2.23
N VAL A 276 1.70 -11.62 -0.91
CA VAL A 276 0.61 -11.40 0.04
C VAL A 276 0.33 -9.88 0.13
N GLN A 277 -0.85 -9.44 -0.31
CA GLN A 277 -1.33 -8.07 -0.05
C GLN A 277 -2.28 -8.10 1.15
N ILE A 278 -1.98 -7.32 2.18
CA ILE A 278 -2.91 -7.00 3.26
C ILE A 278 -3.20 -5.50 3.12
N SER A 279 -4.32 -5.15 2.48
CA SER A 279 -4.86 -3.78 2.51
C SER A 279 -5.83 -3.62 3.69
N PRO A 280 -5.75 -2.53 4.47
CA PRO A 280 -6.75 -2.20 5.48
C PRO A 280 -7.96 -1.50 4.84
N ALA A 281 -9.17 -2.01 5.06
CA ALA A 281 -10.42 -1.34 4.69
C ALA A 281 -11.04 -0.63 5.91
N ASN A 282 -11.45 0.62 5.69
CA ASN A 282 -12.34 1.46 6.51
C ASN A 282 -11.82 1.89 7.89
N GLY A 283 -11.32 3.13 7.97
CA GLY A 283 -11.72 4.19 8.90
C GLY A 283 -11.98 3.92 10.40
N ALA A 284 -11.61 2.76 10.93
CA ALA A 284 -11.46 2.52 12.35
C ALA A 284 -10.00 2.84 12.71
N PRO A 285 -9.73 3.50 13.86
CA PRO A 285 -8.36 3.76 14.27
C PRO A 285 -7.60 2.44 14.25
N PHE A 286 -6.39 2.45 13.70
CA PHE A 286 -5.44 1.34 13.80
C PHE A 286 -5.49 0.87 15.24
N GLY A 287 -6.18 -0.26 15.47
CA GLY A 287 -6.07 -0.95 16.73
C GLY A 287 -4.60 -1.27 16.82
N ALA A 288 -3.92 -0.63 17.78
CA ALA A 288 -2.65 -1.09 18.25
C ALA A 288 -2.72 -2.61 18.23
N SER A 289 -1.81 -3.27 17.51
CA SER A 289 -1.34 -4.53 18.05
C SER A 289 -0.77 -4.16 19.41
N GLN A 290 -1.63 -4.18 20.43
CA GLN A 290 -1.19 -4.41 21.80
C GLN A 290 -0.27 -5.60 21.66
N GLY A 291 1.02 -5.35 21.85
CA GLY A 291 2.05 -6.35 21.69
C GLY A 291 1.64 -7.56 22.50
N LYS A 292 1.07 -8.57 21.84
CA LYS A 292 1.14 -9.92 22.38
C LYS A 292 2.56 -10.35 22.08
N SER A 293 3.39 -10.11 23.08
CA SER A 293 4.79 -10.47 23.13
C SER A 293 4.97 -11.90 22.61
N PHE A 294 5.45 -12.05 21.38
CA PHE A 294 6.20 -13.24 21.02
C PHE A 294 7.57 -13.11 21.68
N GLY A 295 7.60 -13.44 22.98
CA GLY A 295 8.79 -13.81 23.74
C GLY A 295 9.94 -12.80 23.78
N PHE A 296 9.76 -11.65 24.43
CA PHE A 296 10.85 -11.22 25.31
C PHE A 296 10.93 -12.26 26.43
N ALA A 297 12.00 -13.06 26.47
CA ALA A 297 12.31 -13.75 27.71
C ALA A 297 12.42 -12.68 28.80
N GLN A 298 11.71 -12.82 29.92
CA GLN A 298 11.68 -11.79 30.95
C GLN A 298 13.10 -11.38 31.38
N GLY A 299 13.32 -10.08 31.57
CA GLY A 299 14.57 -9.55 32.14
C GLY A 299 15.76 -9.46 31.16
N ARG A 300 15.52 -9.20 29.86
CA ARG A 300 16.63 -8.97 28.91
C ARG A 300 17.40 -7.69 29.24
N ARG A 301 18.73 -7.73 29.06
CA ARG A 301 19.63 -6.58 29.26
C ARG A 301 19.93 -5.89 27.94
N ILE A 302 19.53 -4.63 27.83
CA ILE A 302 19.70 -3.80 26.63
C ILE A 302 20.71 -2.70 26.96
N ALA A 303 21.72 -2.53 26.12
CA ALA A 303 22.58 -1.35 26.18
C ALA A 303 22.16 -0.32 25.13
N LEU A 304 21.92 0.91 25.57
CA LEU A 304 21.53 2.02 24.71
C LEU A 304 22.71 3.00 24.60
N LEU A 305 23.36 3.02 23.43
CA LEU A 305 24.53 3.83 23.12
C LEU A 305 24.08 5.06 22.32
N LEU A 306 24.05 6.22 22.97
CA LEU A 306 23.57 7.46 22.34
C LEU A 306 24.49 8.63 22.67
N PRO A 307 24.65 9.62 21.78
CA PRO A 307 25.36 10.84 22.10
C PRO A 307 24.50 11.70 23.02
N LEU A 308 24.80 11.70 24.31
CA LEU A 308 24.05 12.45 25.33
C LEU A 308 24.76 13.76 25.74
N SER A 309 25.89 14.03 25.11
CA SER A 309 26.66 15.26 25.23
C SER A 309 27.08 15.78 23.84
N GLY A 310 27.62 17.01 23.80
CA GLY A 310 28.04 17.65 22.56
C GLY A 310 26.89 18.08 21.64
N ASN A 311 27.16 18.16 20.33
CA ASN A 311 26.23 18.73 19.34
C ASN A 311 24.97 17.89 19.12
N LEU A 312 25.04 16.57 19.37
CA LEU A 312 23.93 15.64 19.16
C LEU A 312 23.15 15.34 20.45
N ALA A 313 23.47 16.00 21.58
CA ALA A 313 22.84 15.74 22.87
C ALA A 313 21.31 15.84 22.85
N GLY A 314 20.75 16.82 22.11
CA GLY A 314 19.31 16.97 21.96
C GLY A 314 18.67 15.80 21.21
N ALA A 315 19.28 15.38 20.10
CA ALA A 315 18.83 14.24 19.30
C ALA A 315 18.95 12.91 20.08
N GLY A 316 20.08 12.67 20.74
CA GLY A 316 20.29 11.51 21.59
C GLY A 316 19.35 11.49 22.81
N GLY A 317 19.09 12.64 23.41
CA GLY A 317 18.10 12.78 24.49
C GLY A 317 16.69 12.39 24.05
N ALA A 318 16.23 12.89 22.91
CA ALA A 318 14.90 12.56 22.36
C ALA A 318 14.74 11.05 22.08
N LEU A 319 15.74 10.43 21.44
CA LEU A 319 15.77 8.98 21.20
C LEU A 319 15.75 8.17 22.50
N ARG A 320 16.57 8.58 23.49
CA ARG A 320 16.63 7.94 24.80
C ARG A 320 15.26 7.98 25.49
N ASP A 321 14.65 9.15 25.55
CA ASP A 321 13.40 9.36 26.27
C ASP A 321 12.23 8.59 25.63
N ALA A 322 12.19 8.54 24.30
CA ALA A 322 11.25 7.72 23.55
C ALA A 322 11.45 6.22 23.80
N PHE A 323 12.70 5.75 23.69
CA PHE A 323 13.05 4.34 23.86
C PHE A 323 12.74 3.84 25.27
N LEU A 324 13.12 4.61 26.30
CA LEU A 324 12.86 4.25 27.70
C LEU A 324 11.37 4.29 28.02
N SER A 325 10.61 5.23 27.46
CA SER A 325 9.16 5.28 27.65
C SER A 325 8.45 4.10 26.98
N ALA A 326 8.90 3.69 25.78
CA ALA A 326 8.40 2.47 25.12
C ALA A 326 8.73 1.21 25.94
N ALA A 327 9.96 1.12 26.45
CA ALA A 327 10.40 0.02 27.30
C ALA A 327 9.61 -0.07 28.62
N HIS A 328 9.27 1.07 29.23
CA HIS A 328 8.48 1.13 30.45
C HIS A 328 7.02 0.71 30.22
N ALA A 329 6.44 1.09 29.07
CA ALA A 329 5.09 0.68 28.66
C ALA A 329 4.97 -0.84 28.48
N ASP A 330 6.07 -1.54 28.19
CA ASP A 330 6.15 -3.00 28.10
C ASP A 330 6.51 -3.65 29.44
N SER A 331 5.71 -3.35 30.48
CA SER A 331 5.98 -3.81 31.85
C SER A 331 5.96 -5.34 32.01
N ALA A 332 5.44 -6.09 31.04
CA ALA A 332 5.41 -7.56 31.07
C ALA A 332 6.78 -8.19 30.73
N ALA A 333 7.57 -7.51 29.88
CA ALA A 333 8.92 -7.94 29.49
C ALA A 333 9.99 -7.59 30.54
N ASP A 334 9.76 -6.53 31.32
CA ASP A 334 10.67 -5.98 32.34
C ASP A 334 12.12 -5.84 31.83
N PRO A 335 12.36 -5.09 30.74
CA PRO A 335 13.69 -4.95 30.16
C PRO A 335 14.61 -4.11 31.05
N GLN A 336 15.84 -4.58 31.23
CA GLN A 336 16.89 -3.82 31.92
C GLN A 336 17.69 -2.99 30.92
N VAL A 337 17.35 -1.71 30.78
CA VAL A 337 18.05 -0.79 29.87
C VAL A 337 19.16 -0.05 30.61
N ARG A 338 20.41 -0.19 30.14
CA ARG A 338 21.56 0.60 30.61
C ARG A 338 22.00 1.56 29.51
N VAL A 339 22.07 2.84 29.86
CA VAL A 339 22.38 3.91 28.92
C VAL A 339 23.86 4.27 28.99
N TYR A 340 24.50 4.46 27.83
CA TYR A 340 25.89 4.84 27.69
C TYR A 340 25.99 6.08 26.79
N ASP A 341 26.75 7.09 27.25
CA ASP A 341 27.07 8.26 26.44
C ASP A 341 28.29 7.98 25.55
N VAL A 342 28.09 7.94 24.23
CA VAL A 342 29.19 7.74 23.26
C VAL A 342 29.89 9.04 22.87
N ALA A 343 29.35 10.21 23.25
CA ALA A 343 29.95 11.51 22.96
C ALA A 343 30.81 12.07 24.12
N ALA A 344 30.95 11.31 25.21
CA ALA A 344 31.75 11.71 26.36
C ALA A 344 33.23 11.90 25.96
N ALA A 345 33.82 13.02 26.38
CA ALA A 345 35.19 13.38 26.03
C ALA A 345 36.17 12.22 26.30
N GLN A 346 37.05 11.93 25.33
CA GLN A 346 38.11 10.90 25.37
C GLN A 346 37.62 9.44 25.36
N THR A 347 36.36 9.18 25.03
CA THR A 347 35.84 7.81 24.91
C THR A 347 35.56 7.49 23.45
N ASP A 348 36.14 6.39 22.96
CA ASP A 348 35.89 5.86 21.61
C ASP A 348 34.66 4.94 21.61
N THR A 349 33.84 4.98 20.57
CA THR A 349 32.60 4.19 20.42
C THR A 349 32.84 2.71 20.61
N LEU A 350 33.96 2.19 20.06
CA LEU A 350 34.30 0.77 20.19
C LEU A 350 34.62 0.38 21.64
N THR A 351 35.19 1.31 22.42
CA THR A 351 35.43 1.11 23.86
C THR A 351 34.11 1.04 24.62
N VAL A 352 33.16 1.94 24.33
CA VAL A 352 31.81 1.90 24.93
C VAL A 352 31.07 0.62 24.55
N TYR A 353 31.16 0.22 23.28
CA TYR A 353 30.58 -1.03 22.78
C TYR A 353 31.12 -2.24 23.54
N GLN A 354 32.44 -2.36 23.66
CA GLN A 354 33.09 -3.46 24.40
C GLN A 354 32.68 -3.46 25.88
N GLN A 355 32.59 -2.29 26.51
CA GLN A 355 32.10 -2.16 27.88
C GLN A 355 30.66 -2.67 28.02
N ALA A 356 29.77 -2.30 27.10
CA ALA A 356 28.39 -2.79 27.08
C ALA A 356 28.29 -4.32 26.95
N VAL A 357 29.14 -4.93 26.10
CA VAL A 357 29.24 -6.38 25.97
C VAL A 357 29.73 -7.02 27.29
N GLN A 358 30.75 -6.45 27.93
CA GLN A 358 31.28 -6.93 29.22
C GLN A 358 30.27 -6.79 30.36
N ASP A 359 29.45 -5.73 30.34
CA ASP A 359 28.34 -5.50 31.25
C ASP A 359 27.16 -6.47 31.02
N GLY A 360 27.29 -7.39 30.05
CA GLY A 360 26.35 -8.49 29.81
C GLY A 360 25.15 -8.09 28.97
N ALA A 361 25.27 -7.07 28.11
CA ALA A 361 24.24 -6.70 27.16
C ALA A 361 23.90 -7.88 26.23
N GLN A 362 22.60 -8.11 26.05
CA GLN A 362 22.06 -9.12 25.14
C GLN A 362 21.59 -8.50 23.82
N PHE A 363 21.31 -7.19 23.84
CA PHE A 363 21.08 -6.36 22.66
C PHE A 363 21.76 -5.01 22.88
N ILE A 364 22.25 -4.43 21.78
CA ILE A 364 22.82 -3.09 21.77
C ILE A 364 22.01 -2.25 20.77
N VAL A 365 21.58 -1.06 21.18
CA VAL A 365 20.89 -0.09 20.32
C VAL A 365 21.73 1.17 20.26
N GLY A 366 21.98 1.65 19.05
CA GLY A 366 22.96 2.68 18.74
C GLY A 366 24.27 2.11 18.19
N PRO A 367 25.22 2.98 17.83
CA PRO A 367 25.23 4.43 18.01
C PRO A 367 24.37 5.19 16.99
N LEU A 368 24.35 6.52 17.11
CA LEU A 368 23.57 7.44 16.25
C LEU A 368 24.43 8.19 15.22
N ASP A 369 25.67 8.54 15.55
CA ASP A 369 26.53 9.30 14.63
C ASP A 369 27.05 8.42 13.48
N LYS A 370 27.22 8.99 12.29
CA LYS A 370 27.66 8.23 11.11
C LYS A 370 29.09 7.70 11.27
N GLU A 371 29.98 8.43 11.92
CA GLU A 371 31.35 7.98 12.18
C GLU A 371 31.37 6.84 13.19
N ASP A 372 30.56 6.93 14.25
CA ASP A 372 30.40 5.90 15.27
C ASP A 372 29.84 4.59 14.65
N VAL A 373 28.84 4.71 13.77
CA VAL A 373 28.31 3.55 13.03
C VAL A 373 29.39 2.95 12.14
N ARG A 374 30.14 3.78 11.40
CA ARG A 374 31.26 3.30 10.55
C ARG A 374 32.33 2.57 11.36
N ALA A 375 32.60 2.99 12.59
CA ALA A 375 33.53 2.30 13.47
C ALA A 375 33.06 0.86 13.74
N LEU A 376 31.76 0.63 14.01
CA LEU A 376 31.22 -0.73 14.19
C LEU A 376 31.33 -1.59 12.93
N PHE A 377 31.18 -1.01 11.75
CA PHE A 377 31.37 -1.70 10.47
C PHE A 377 32.81 -2.13 10.22
N SER A 378 33.78 -1.52 10.91
CA SER A 378 35.20 -1.87 10.82
C SER A 378 35.56 -3.09 11.69
N LEU A 379 34.62 -3.59 12.51
CA LEU A 379 34.82 -4.78 13.32
C LEU A 379 34.71 -6.06 12.48
N ALA A 380 35.59 -7.02 12.74
CA ALA A 380 35.52 -8.34 12.10
C ALA A 380 34.26 -9.13 12.48
N SER A 381 33.71 -8.88 13.67
CA SER A 381 32.48 -9.52 14.15
C SER A 381 31.81 -8.67 15.23
N VAL A 382 30.49 -8.69 15.26
CA VAL A 382 29.65 -8.00 16.25
C VAL A 382 28.96 -9.08 17.10
N PRO A 383 29.49 -9.41 18.30
CA PRO A 383 29.08 -10.61 19.05
C PRO A 383 27.66 -10.51 19.65
N VAL A 384 27.18 -9.29 19.88
CA VAL A 384 25.84 -9.01 20.42
C VAL A 384 25.01 -8.35 19.32
N PRO A 385 23.76 -8.80 19.05
CA PRO A 385 22.87 -8.13 18.11
C PRO A 385 22.79 -6.63 18.36
N THR A 386 23.17 -5.86 17.34
CA THR A 386 23.36 -4.41 17.44
C THR A 386 22.52 -3.70 16.39
N LEU A 387 21.60 -2.85 16.82
CA LEU A 387 20.80 -1.99 15.95
C LEU A 387 21.39 -0.59 15.94
N ALA A 388 22.23 -0.28 14.95
CA ALA A 388 22.71 1.08 14.72
C ALA A 388 21.55 1.99 14.32
N LEU A 389 21.50 3.21 14.87
CA LEU A 389 20.45 4.20 14.62
C LEU A 389 20.83 5.19 13.52
N ASN A 390 21.70 4.74 12.62
CA ASN A 390 22.04 5.42 11.39
C ASN A 390 22.46 4.36 10.36
N ALA A 391 22.69 4.81 9.13
CA ALA A 391 23.14 3.95 8.06
C ALA A 391 24.33 4.56 7.34
N VAL A 392 25.26 3.69 6.93
CA VAL A 392 26.44 4.00 6.14
C VAL A 392 26.44 3.14 4.88
N GLU A 393 26.90 3.70 3.77
CA GLU A 393 27.10 2.93 2.54
C GLU A 393 28.29 1.97 2.74
N ASN A 394 28.11 0.69 2.41
CA ASN A 394 29.18 -0.29 2.46
C ASN A 394 29.11 -1.25 1.26
N THR A 395 30.23 -1.40 0.57
CA THR A 395 30.44 -2.29 -0.58
C THR A 395 30.96 -3.68 -0.18
N GLY A 396 31.23 -3.94 1.10
CA GLY A 396 31.84 -5.18 1.63
C GLY A 396 30.94 -6.08 2.49
N GLY A 397 29.65 -5.73 2.66
CA GLY A 397 28.70 -6.46 3.51
C GLY A 397 28.80 -6.10 5.01
N ALA A 398 27.67 -6.09 5.72
CA ALA A 398 27.64 -5.83 7.16
C ALA A 398 28.12 -7.05 7.96
N PRO A 399 28.84 -6.86 9.09
CA PRO A 399 29.09 -7.94 10.04
C PRO A 399 27.78 -8.63 10.43
N ALA A 400 27.82 -9.96 10.61
CA ALA A 400 26.68 -10.69 11.13
C ALA A 400 26.23 -10.07 12.46
N ASN A 401 24.91 -9.93 12.65
CA ASN A 401 24.24 -9.31 13.81
C ASN A 401 24.38 -7.78 13.93
N LEU A 402 24.93 -7.08 12.93
CA LEU A 402 24.83 -5.63 12.82
C LEU A 402 23.66 -5.25 11.91
N TYR A 403 22.75 -4.45 12.43
CA TYR A 403 21.57 -3.94 11.76
C TYR A 403 21.63 -2.42 11.68
N GLN A 404 21.03 -1.82 10.65
CA GLN A 404 21.02 -0.36 10.45
C GLN A 404 19.58 0.13 10.35
N PHE A 405 19.21 1.09 11.17
CA PHE A 405 17.93 1.80 11.11
C PHE A 405 18.21 3.30 11.03
N GLY A 406 17.91 3.91 9.89
CA GLY A 406 18.18 5.33 9.67
C GLY A 406 16.96 6.08 9.13
N LEU A 407 16.81 7.33 9.56
CA LEU A 407 15.86 8.27 8.95
C LEU A 407 16.49 8.96 7.74
N LEU A 408 16.87 8.18 6.73
CA LEU A 408 17.63 8.68 5.60
C LEU A 408 16.73 9.51 4.65
N PRO A 409 17.09 10.77 4.36
CA PRO A 409 16.39 11.58 3.37
C PRO A 409 16.42 10.95 1.97
N GLU A 410 17.47 10.19 1.66
CA GLU A 410 17.65 9.51 0.38
C GLU A 410 16.52 8.49 0.13
N ASP A 411 16.11 7.73 1.14
CA ASP A 411 15.00 6.77 1.02
C ASP A 411 13.66 7.50 0.70
N GLU A 412 13.49 8.74 1.18
CA GLU A 412 12.30 9.54 0.91
C GLU A 412 12.31 10.16 -0.49
N ALA A 413 13.50 10.61 -0.95
CA ALA A 413 13.68 11.10 -2.32
C ALA A 413 13.45 9.98 -3.35
N GLN A 414 13.93 8.76 -3.05
CA GLN A 414 13.63 7.58 -3.85
C GLN A 414 12.12 7.34 -3.92
N GLN A 415 11.43 7.31 -2.77
CA GLN A 415 9.99 7.11 -2.70
C GLN A 415 9.19 8.24 -3.40
N ALA A 416 9.71 9.47 -3.44
CA ALA A 416 9.08 10.56 -4.19
C ALA A 416 9.18 10.38 -5.70
N ALA A 417 10.34 9.96 -6.21
CA ALA A 417 10.53 9.63 -7.63
C ALA A 417 9.60 8.50 -8.06
N GLU A 418 9.59 7.45 -7.24
CA GLU A 418 8.71 6.31 -7.31
C GLU A 418 7.23 6.73 -7.37
N ARG A 419 6.73 7.43 -6.35
CA ARG A 419 5.34 7.91 -6.30
C ARG A 419 4.97 8.70 -7.56
N ALA A 420 5.79 9.66 -7.95
CA ALA A 420 5.52 10.49 -9.12
C ALA A 420 5.45 9.65 -10.40
N TRP A 421 6.38 8.71 -10.59
CA TRP A 421 6.42 7.88 -11.78
C TRP A 421 5.16 7.02 -11.92
N PHE A 422 4.70 6.37 -10.84
CA PHE A 422 3.51 5.54 -10.93
C PHE A 422 2.20 6.34 -10.96
N GLU A 423 2.23 7.62 -10.57
CA GLU A 423 1.14 8.57 -10.87
C GLU A 423 1.19 9.08 -12.32
N GLY A 424 2.03 8.49 -13.17
CA GLY A 424 2.09 8.74 -14.60
C GLY A 424 3.06 9.85 -15.01
N LYS A 425 3.86 10.39 -14.08
CA LYS A 425 4.85 11.44 -14.37
C LYS A 425 6.07 10.87 -15.07
N ARG A 426 6.57 11.59 -16.07
CA ARG A 426 7.68 11.13 -16.92
C ARG A 426 8.76 12.18 -17.10
N GLN A 427 8.49 13.46 -16.88
CA GLN A 427 9.47 14.54 -17.10
C GLN A 427 9.53 15.48 -15.89
N ALA A 428 10.61 15.36 -15.12
CA ALA A 428 10.78 16.05 -13.85
C ALA A 428 11.68 17.28 -13.96
N LEU A 429 11.27 18.35 -13.26
CA LEU A 429 12.13 19.48 -12.91
C LEU A 429 12.54 19.37 -11.44
N LEU A 430 13.81 19.59 -11.13
CA LEU A 430 14.32 19.51 -9.77
C LEU A 430 14.66 20.90 -9.24
N LEU A 431 14.15 21.22 -8.05
CA LEU A 431 14.55 22.41 -7.30
C LEU A 431 15.09 21.99 -5.94
N ILE A 432 16.38 22.20 -5.73
CA ILE A 432 17.15 21.68 -4.59
C ILE A 432 17.95 22.81 -3.94
N PRO A 433 18.32 22.74 -2.66
CA PRO A 433 19.27 23.70 -2.11
C PRO A 433 20.69 23.40 -2.58
N GLN A 434 21.56 24.40 -2.52
CA GLN A 434 22.99 24.22 -2.65
C GLN A 434 23.57 23.49 -1.44
N GLY A 435 24.61 22.69 -1.67
CA GLY A 435 25.32 21.93 -0.64
C GLY A 435 25.10 20.42 -0.76
N GLU A 436 25.83 19.66 0.06
CA GLU A 436 25.88 18.19 -0.04
C GLU A 436 24.50 17.53 0.08
N TRP A 437 23.64 18.03 0.99
CA TRP A 437 22.30 17.47 1.16
C TRP A 437 21.46 17.60 -0.11
N GLY A 438 21.42 18.79 -0.72
CA GLY A 438 20.64 19.01 -1.94
C GLY A 438 21.17 18.20 -3.13
N GLU A 439 22.50 18.07 -3.23
CA GLU A 439 23.13 17.25 -4.27
C GLU A 439 22.83 15.75 -4.09
N ARG A 440 22.84 15.24 -2.86
CA ARG A 440 22.39 13.85 -2.59
C ARG A 440 20.92 13.66 -2.96
N MET A 441 20.04 14.60 -2.63
CA MET A 441 18.62 14.51 -3.02
C MET A 441 18.45 14.52 -4.54
N ARG A 442 19.21 15.37 -5.25
CA ARG A 442 19.24 15.41 -6.71
C ARG A 442 19.66 14.06 -7.28
N GLN A 443 20.78 13.53 -6.79
CA GLN A 443 21.34 12.27 -7.27
C GLN A 443 20.38 11.11 -7.04
N THR A 444 19.86 10.96 -5.82
CA THR A 444 18.96 9.84 -5.47
C THR A 444 17.64 9.91 -6.23
N PHE A 445 17.01 11.08 -6.28
CA PHE A 445 15.76 11.25 -7.04
C PHE A 445 15.99 10.97 -8.53
N SER A 446 17.02 11.60 -9.13
CA SER A 446 17.29 11.46 -10.56
C SER A 446 17.59 10.01 -10.93
N ALA A 447 18.47 9.35 -10.16
CA ALA A 447 18.85 7.96 -10.41
C ALA A 447 17.62 7.04 -10.40
N ARG A 448 16.75 7.17 -9.39
CA ARG A 448 15.54 6.33 -9.32
C ARG A 448 14.52 6.67 -10.39
N PHE A 449 14.28 7.95 -10.66
CA PHE A 449 13.30 8.38 -11.65
C PHE A 449 13.71 7.93 -13.06
N GLU A 450 15.00 8.03 -13.39
CA GLU A 450 15.57 7.57 -14.66
C GLU A 450 15.61 6.04 -14.76
N GLU A 451 15.89 5.33 -13.67
CA GLU A 451 15.80 3.86 -13.62
C GLU A 451 14.39 3.36 -13.96
N LEU A 452 13.35 4.07 -13.50
CA LEU A 452 11.96 3.78 -13.82
C LEU A 452 11.58 4.20 -15.26
N GLY A 453 12.46 4.89 -15.99
CA GLY A 453 12.25 5.37 -17.36
C GLY A 453 11.66 6.78 -17.47
N GLY A 454 11.67 7.55 -16.37
CA GLY A 454 11.46 8.99 -16.40
C GLY A 454 12.70 9.75 -16.89
N VAL A 455 12.57 11.06 -17.10
CA VAL A 455 13.66 11.94 -17.51
C VAL A 455 13.70 13.16 -16.60
N VAL A 456 14.87 13.50 -16.09
CA VAL A 456 15.09 14.80 -15.43
C VAL A 456 15.42 15.84 -16.49
N ALA A 457 14.45 16.71 -16.79
CA ALA A 457 14.54 17.70 -17.85
C ALA A 457 15.44 18.89 -17.48
N ASP A 458 15.54 19.21 -16.19
CA ASP A 458 16.39 20.26 -15.65
C ASP A 458 16.49 20.15 -14.12
N SER A 459 17.53 20.75 -13.55
CA SER A 459 17.73 20.86 -12.12
C SER A 459 18.36 22.21 -11.80
N GLN A 460 17.74 22.97 -10.90
CA GLN A 460 18.26 24.24 -10.42
C GLN A 460 18.50 24.19 -8.91
N SER A 461 19.52 24.91 -8.46
CA SER A 461 19.89 24.99 -7.05
C SER A 461 19.65 26.38 -6.48
N TYR A 462 19.13 26.46 -5.26
CA TYR A 462 18.94 27.73 -4.54
C TYR A 462 19.82 27.79 -3.29
N ALA A 463 20.22 28.99 -2.85
CA ALA A 463 21.03 29.12 -1.63
C ALA A 463 20.18 28.87 -0.37
N PRO A 464 20.60 27.98 0.55
CA PRO A 464 19.92 27.81 1.84
C PRO A 464 19.88 29.14 2.62
N GLY A 465 18.72 29.50 3.14
CA GLY A 465 18.53 30.71 3.95
C GLY A 465 18.39 32.02 3.16
N ASP A 466 18.40 31.96 1.83
CA ASP A 466 18.04 33.10 1.00
C ASP A 466 16.55 33.46 1.16
N THR A 467 16.20 34.69 0.77
CA THR A 467 14.82 35.19 0.73
C THR A 467 14.37 35.54 -0.68
N ASP A 468 15.28 35.52 -1.67
CA ASP A 468 14.96 35.75 -3.08
C ASP A 468 15.23 34.52 -3.93
N PHE A 469 14.18 33.74 -4.18
CA PHE A 469 14.25 32.54 -5.01
C PHE A 469 13.83 32.75 -6.47
N ARG A 470 13.67 34.01 -6.92
CA ARG A 470 13.15 34.32 -8.27
C ARG A 470 14.02 33.76 -9.38
N GLU A 471 15.32 33.96 -9.24
CA GLU A 471 16.33 33.59 -10.21
C GLU A 471 16.33 32.07 -10.50
N PRO A 472 16.52 31.17 -9.50
CA PRO A 472 16.51 29.73 -9.75
C PRO A 472 15.16 29.22 -10.28
N VAL A 473 14.04 29.79 -9.85
CA VAL A 473 12.71 29.42 -10.37
C VAL A 473 12.53 29.83 -11.83
N GLN A 474 12.94 31.05 -12.20
CA GLN A 474 12.90 31.53 -13.58
C GLN A 474 13.76 30.66 -14.50
N ARG A 475 14.99 30.32 -14.07
CA ARG A 475 15.85 29.41 -14.84
C ARG A 475 15.22 28.03 -15.01
N LEU A 476 14.68 27.45 -13.93
CA LEU A 476 14.09 26.10 -13.95
C LEU A 476 12.92 26.00 -14.95
N LEU A 477 12.03 27.00 -14.90
CA LEU A 477 10.86 27.09 -15.79
C LEU A 477 11.19 27.65 -17.17
N GLN A 478 12.47 28.00 -17.42
CA GLN A 478 12.97 28.68 -18.62
C GLN A 478 12.16 29.93 -18.97
N PHE A 479 11.80 30.69 -17.94
CA PHE A 479 10.96 31.86 -18.05
C PHE A 479 11.78 33.06 -18.51
N LYS A 480 11.63 33.45 -19.77
CA LYS A 480 12.49 34.46 -20.42
C LYS A 480 12.21 35.90 -19.99
N GLU A 481 10.95 36.22 -19.66
CA GLU A 481 10.51 37.59 -19.32
C GLU A 481 9.35 37.55 -18.31
N THR A 482 9.39 38.35 -17.25
CA THR A 482 8.30 38.39 -16.26
C THR A 482 7.01 38.99 -16.84
N PRO A 483 5.81 38.68 -16.29
CA PRO A 483 4.57 39.29 -16.75
C PRO A 483 4.59 40.82 -16.73
N LYS A 484 5.27 41.40 -15.73
CA LYS A 484 5.45 42.86 -15.58
C LYS A 484 6.32 43.45 -16.68
N GLU A 485 7.41 42.79 -17.04
CA GLU A 485 8.29 43.21 -18.14
C GLU A 485 7.58 43.09 -19.48
N LEU A 486 6.87 41.99 -19.73
CA LEU A 486 6.05 41.81 -20.94
C LEU A 486 4.95 42.86 -21.04
N LEU A 487 4.29 43.23 -19.94
CA LEU A 487 3.35 44.35 -19.91
C LEU A 487 4.03 45.69 -20.22
N ALA A 488 5.20 45.94 -19.65
CA ALA A 488 5.96 47.17 -19.89
C ALA A 488 6.50 47.26 -21.33
N GLN A 489 6.82 46.13 -21.97
CA GLN A 489 7.20 46.06 -23.38
C GLN A 489 5.98 46.21 -24.29
N ASN A 490 4.89 45.48 -24.01
CA ASN A 490 3.65 45.53 -24.78
C ASN A 490 2.91 46.88 -24.69
N SER A 491 3.12 47.67 -23.62
CA SER A 491 2.58 49.03 -23.53
C SER A 491 3.25 50.01 -24.51
N LYS A 492 4.44 49.67 -25.03
CA LYS A 492 5.19 50.44 -26.02
C LYS A 492 5.00 49.96 -27.47
N LEU A 493 4.22 48.89 -27.67
CA LEU A 493 4.02 48.25 -28.98
C LEU A 493 2.58 48.44 -29.48
N PRO A 494 2.37 48.68 -30.80
CA PRO A 494 1.04 48.71 -31.38
C PRO A 494 0.37 47.31 -31.31
N PRO A 495 -0.98 47.22 -31.32
CA PRO A 495 -1.72 45.98 -31.08
C PRO A 495 -1.25 44.78 -31.91
N GLU A 496 -0.91 44.99 -33.18
CA GLU A 496 -0.46 43.95 -34.11
C GLU A 496 0.97 43.43 -33.86
N LYS A 497 1.76 44.09 -32.99
CA LYS A 497 3.15 43.69 -32.66
C LYS A 497 3.34 43.29 -31.20
N LYS A 498 2.27 43.15 -30.42
CA LYS A 498 2.38 42.75 -29.02
C LYS A 498 2.97 41.34 -28.92
N LEU A 499 3.95 41.19 -28.04
CA LEU A 499 4.56 39.92 -27.69
C LEU A 499 3.50 38.98 -27.07
N PRO A 500 3.59 37.67 -27.35
CA PRO A 500 2.71 36.68 -26.74
C PRO A 500 2.83 36.70 -25.20
N LYS A 501 1.83 36.14 -24.52
CA LYS A 501 1.87 36.01 -23.06
C LYS A 501 3.12 35.25 -22.63
N ALA A 502 3.61 35.60 -21.45
CA ALA A 502 4.72 34.90 -20.82
C ALA A 502 4.36 33.41 -20.74
N THR A 503 5.25 32.55 -21.24
CA THR A 503 5.07 31.10 -21.25
C THR A 503 6.26 30.46 -20.58
N ARG A 504 5.99 29.43 -19.78
CA ARG A 504 7.01 28.52 -19.26
C ARG A 504 7.30 27.42 -20.28
N ARG A 505 8.36 26.65 -20.05
CA ARG A 505 8.58 25.36 -20.74
C ARG A 505 7.39 24.41 -20.54
N GLU A 506 7.06 23.60 -21.55
CA GLU A 506 5.94 22.65 -21.54
C GLU A 506 6.37 21.17 -21.55
N ASP A 507 7.68 20.91 -21.57
CA ASP A 507 8.27 19.57 -21.60
C ASP A 507 8.23 18.87 -20.24
N ALA A 508 7.99 19.57 -19.13
CA ALA A 508 7.89 18.96 -17.80
C ALA A 508 6.45 18.73 -17.34
N ASP A 509 6.22 17.66 -16.58
CA ASP A 509 4.91 17.26 -16.04
C ASP A 509 4.85 17.16 -14.51
N MET A 510 5.97 17.45 -13.83
CA MET A 510 6.08 17.54 -12.37
C MET A 510 7.30 18.37 -11.91
N ILE A 511 7.32 18.74 -10.62
CA ILE A 511 8.48 19.33 -9.95
C ILE A 511 8.83 18.49 -8.71
N PHE A 512 10.08 18.09 -8.55
CA PHE A 512 10.60 17.59 -7.28
C PHE A 512 11.25 18.75 -6.53
N LEU A 513 10.72 19.03 -5.34
CA LEU A 513 11.18 20.11 -4.47
C LEU A 513 11.85 19.50 -3.23
N ALA A 514 13.16 19.60 -3.13
CA ALA A 514 13.86 19.34 -1.88
C ALA A 514 13.98 20.67 -1.12
N ALA A 515 13.26 20.86 -0.02
CA ALA A 515 13.30 22.12 0.73
C ALA A 515 13.02 21.95 2.22
N GLN A 516 13.50 22.92 3.00
CA GLN A 516 13.14 23.12 4.42
C GLN A 516 11.88 23.98 4.52
N PRO A 517 11.14 23.98 5.64
CA PRO A 517 9.79 24.59 5.69
C PRO A 517 9.77 26.07 5.29
N ALA A 518 10.74 26.85 5.78
CA ALA A 518 10.82 28.29 5.46
C ALA A 518 11.08 28.58 3.98
N ALA A 519 11.88 27.75 3.30
CA ALA A 519 12.13 27.89 1.86
C ALA A 519 10.95 27.35 1.04
N ALA A 520 10.39 26.21 1.43
CA ALA A 520 9.25 25.59 0.75
C ALA A 520 8.04 26.54 0.67
N ARG A 521 7.71 27.20 1.79
CA ARG A 521 6.63 28.20 1.89
C ARG A 521 6.85 29.44 1.00
N GLN A 522 8.07 29.71 0.56
CA GLN A 522 8.35 30.79 -0.40
C GLN A 522 8.42 30.28 -1.84
N LEU A 523 8.99 29.09 -2.05
CA LEU A 523 9.19 28.50 -3.36
C LEU A 523 7.87 28.08 -4.02
N ARG A 524 6.94 27.51 -3.28
CA ARG A 524 5.67 27.03 -3.84
C ARG A 524 4.79 28.16 -4.38
N PRO A 525 4.52 29.27 -3.66
CA PRO A 525 3.79 30.41 -4.21
C PRO A 525 4.52 31.06 -5.40
N LEU A 526 5.85 31.06 -5.37
CA LEU A 526 6.65 31.60 -6.47
C LEU A 526 6.54 30.77 -7.75
N LEU A 527 6.48 29.44 -7.64
CA LEU A 527 6.18 28.55 -8.76
C LEU A 527 4.80 28.85 -9.36
N GLN A 528 3.77 29.07 -8.52
CA GLN A 528 2.44 29.47 -8.99
C GLN A 528 2.48 30.83 -9.71
N PHE A 529 3.23 31.79 -9.17
CA PHE A 529 3.41 33.11 -9.78
C PHE A 529 3.99 33.03 -11.21
N TYR A 530 4.86 32.04 -11.48
CA TYR A 530 5.41 31.77 -12.80
C TYR A 530 4.64 30.70 -13.60
N TYR A 531 3.33 30.55 -13.33
CA TYR A 531 2.41 29.69 -14.07
C TYR A 531 2.76 28.20 -14.05
N ALA A 532 3.34 27.72 -12.94
CA ALA A 532 3.56 26.30 -12.67
C ALA A 532 2.58 25.79 -11.59
N ASP A 533 1.37 26.34 -11.52
CA ASP A 533 0.30 25.89 -10.63
C ASP A 533 -0.27 24.51 -11.02
N ASP A 534 -0.19 24.17 -12.31
CA ASP A 534 -0.64 22.91 -12.90
C ASP A 534 0.39 21.77 -12.81
N LEU A 535 1.65 22.09 -12.47
CA LEU A 535 2.69 21.09 -12.22
C LEU A 535 2.59 20.59 -10.78
N PRO A 536 2.29 19.30 -10.54
CA PRO A 536 2.31 18.74 -9.19
C PRO A 536 3.73 18.78 -8.63
N VAL A 537 3.84 19.16 -7.36
CA VAL A 537 5.09 19.26 -6.63
C VAL A 537 5.20 18.07 -5.68
N TYR A 538 6.23 17.25 -5.86
CA TYR A 538 6.57 16.14 -4.95
C TYR A 538 7.75 16.52 -4.07
N SER A 539 7.76 16.06 -2.83
CA SER A 539 8.79 16.42 -1.86
C SER A 539 8.98 15.35 -0.78
N THR A 540 9.93 15.60 0.12
CA THR A 540 10.26 14.75 1.28
C THR A 540 9.68 15.34 2.57
N SER A 541 9.77 14.63 3.68
CA SER A 541 9.27 15.09 4.99
C SER A 541 9.91 16.41 5.47
N HIS A 542 11.10 16.76 4.97
CA HIS A 542 11.85 17.96 5.35
C HIS A 542 11.13 19.27 5.03
N LEU A 543 10.18 19.25 4.09
CA LEU A 543 9.39 20.43 3.75
C LEU A 543 8.43 20.81 4.89
N TYR A 544 8.09 19.86 5.76
CA TYR A 544 7.06 20.00 6.78
C TYR A 544 7.67 19.96 8.18
N GLY A 545 7.30 20.92 9.01
CA GLY A 545 7.74 21.04 10.40
C GLY A 545 7.15 19.99 11.35
N ALA A 546 6.34 19.05 10.85
CA ALA A 546 5.65 18.02 11.63
C ALA A 546 4.68 18.57 12.71
N ARG A 547 4.29 19.84 12.57
CA ARG A 547 3.25 20.51 13.35
C ARG A 547 2.44 21.35 12.37
N SER A 548 1.11 21.16 12.41
CA SER A 548 0.19 21.93 11.58
C SER A 548 0.24 23.40 11.99
N ASP A 549 0.51 24.26 11.02
CA ASP A 549 0.39 25.71 11.13
C ASP A 549 -0.38 26.22 9.89
N PRO A 550 -1.73 26.14 9.89
CA PRO A 550 -2.52 26.37 8.68
C PRO A 550 -2.28 27.72 8.01
N ASP A 551 -1.99 28.76 8.80
CA ASP A 551 -1.72 30.11 8.28
C ASP A 551 -0.41 30.15 7.47
N LEU A 552 0.63 29.44 7.90
CA LEU A 552 1.91 29.37 7.20
C LEU A 552 1.96 28.25 6.16
N ASP A 553 1.24 27.16 6.38
CA ASP A 553 1.26 25.98 5.54
C ASP A 553 0.29 26.09 4.35
N GLN A 554 -0.61 27.09 4.31
CA GLN A 554 -1.41 27.39 3.13
C GLN A 554 -0.54 27.70 1.90
N ASP A 555 0.65 28.28 2.10
CA ASP A 555 1.63 28.50 1.03
C ASP A 555 2.15 27.19 0.41
N LEU A 556 1.94 26.05 1.07
CA LEU A 556 2.33 24.73 0.60
C LEU A 556 1.20 24.00 -0.14
N ASP A 557 0.02 24.60 -0.29
CA ASP A 557 -1.15 23.94 -0.88
C ASP A 557 -0.84 23.30 -2.26
N GLY A 558 -1.27 22.04 -2.38
CA GLY A 558 -1.04 21.17 -3.54
C GLY A 558 0.29 20.41 -3.53
N VAL A 559 1.23 20.70 -2.63
CA VAL A 559 2.47 19.92 -2.48
C VAL A 559 2.15 18.53 -1.93
N ILE A 560 2.71 17.50 -2.57
CA ILE A 560 2.59 16.08 -2.22
C ILE A 560 3.90 15.64 -1.54
N PHE A 561 3.82 15.01 -0.37
CA PHE A 561 5.02 14.58 0.36
C PHE A 561 4.77 13.33 1.20
N GLY A 562 5.85 12.59 1.45
CA GLY A 562 5.85 11.44 2.33
C GLY A 562 6.35 11.82 3.73
N ASP A 563 5.73 11.27 4.76
CA ASP A 563 6.20 11.37 6.14
C ASP A 563 5.78 10.13 6.96
N MET A 564 6.20 10.10 8.22
CA MET A 564 5.93 9.01 9.14
C MET A 564 4.45 8.95 9.54
N PRO A 565 3.90 7.74 9.79
CA PRO A 565 2.61 7.56 10.47
C PRO A 565 2.49 8.39 11.75
N TRP A 566 3.56 8.46 12.55
CA TRP A 566 3.64 9.28 13.76
C TRP A 566 3.35 10.77 13.53
N VAL A 567 3.61 11.29 12.34
CA VAL A 567 3.38 12.71 12.01
C VAL A 567 2.01 12.91 11.37
N LEU A 568 1.65 12.05 10.42
CA LEU A 568 0.49 12.27 9.53
C LEU A 568 -0.79 11.55 9.97
N LEU A 569 -0.72 10.53 10.85
CA LEU A 569 -1.91 9.85 11.35
C LEU A 569 -2.35 10.43 12.70
N GLU A 570 -3.67 10.59 12.85
CA GLU A 570 -4.30 11.01 14.11
C GLU A 570 -4.20 9.93 15.19
N ALA A 571 -4.30 8.67 14.80
CA ALA A 571 -4.25 7.52 15.70
C ALA A 571 -3.30 6.45 15.17
N THR A 572 -2.34 6.08 16.01
CA THR A 572 -1.42 4.95 15.80
C THR A 572 -1.47 4.03 17.02
N GLY A 573 -0.80 2.88 16.92
CA GLY A 573 -0.76 1.91 18.03
C GLY A 573 -0.15 2.48 19.31
N GLN A 574 0.64 3.56 19.20
CA GLN A 574 1.35 4.21 20.29
C GLN A 574 0.79 5.60 20.65
N GLN A 575 -0.48 5.89 20.33
CA GLN A 575 -1.08 7.22 20.56
C GLN A 575 -0.99 7.68 22.02
N ALA A 576 -1.22 6.80 22.99
CA ALA A 576 -1.13 7.15 24.42
C ALA A 576 0.32 7.49 24.83
N LEU A 577 1.29 6.73 24.33
CA LEU A 577 2.71 6.97 24.56
C LEU A 577 3.16 8.28 23.90
N ARG A 578 2.71 8.55 22.67
CA ARG A 578 2.94 9.80 21.95
C ARG A 578 2.45 11.01 22.74
N ALA A 579 1.23 10.94 23.28
CA ALA A 579 0.66 12.01 24.10
C ALA A 579 1.48 12.24 25.39
N ALA A 580 1.89 11.16 26.08
CA ALA A 580 2.71 11.27 27.28
C ALA A 580 4.08 11.91 27.01
N LEU A 581 4.74 11.55 25.90
CA LEU A 581 6.02 12.13 25.49
C LEU A 581 5.89 13.62 25.13
N LEU A 582 4.81 14.00 24.45
CA LEU A 582 4.51 15.39 24.15
C LEU A 582 4.30 16.21 25.44
N ASP A 583 3.52 15.69 26.38
CA ASP A 583 3.24 16.36 27.66
C ASP A 583 4.50 16.52 28.52
N GLN A 584 5.40 15.53 28.50
CA GLN A 584 6.62 15.52 29.29
C GLN A 584 7.63 16.58 28.83
N ALA A 585 7.82 16.74 27.51
CA ALA A 585 8.83 17.64 26.96
C ALA A 585 8.36 18.34 25.67
N PRO A 586 7.40 19.28 25.72
CA PRO A 586 6.75 19.82 24.52
C PRO A 586 7.72 20.45 23.51
N ALA A 587 8.72 21.20 23.98
CA ALA A 587 9.70 21.87 23.12
C ALA A 587 10.63 20.86 22.42
N ALA A 588 11.14 19.87 23.16
CA ALA A 588 11.99 18.83 22.60
C ALA A 588 11.20 17.92 21.66
N PHE A 589 9.96 17.57 22.02
CA PHE A 589 9.06 16.80 21.17
C PHE A 589 8.80 17.52 19.85
N ALA A 590 8.47 18.82 19.89
CA ALA A 590 8.25 19.61 18.68
C ALA A 590 9.50 19.64 17.77
N GLN A 591 10.70 19.75 18.35
CA GLN A 591 11.95 19.80 17.59
C GLN A 591 12.37 18.43 17.02
N TYR A 592 12.11 17.35 17.76
CA TYR A 592 12.67 16.02 17.48
C TYR A 592 11.60 14.92 17.29
N THR A 593 10.36 15.29 16.95
CA THR A 593 9.22 14.34 16.88
C THR A 593 9.50 13.07 16.06
N ARG A 594 10.22 13.19 14.94
CA ARG A 594 10.61 12.03 14.10
C ARG A 594 11.64 11.13 14.78
N LEU A 595 12.53 11.69 15.62
CA LEU A 595 13.45 10.92 16.46
C LEU A 595 12.74 10.28 17.65
N TYR A 596 11.68 10.89 18.19
CA TYR A 596 10.82 10.22 19.16
C TYR A 596 10.17 8.98 18.53
N ALA A 597 9.59 9.10 17.34
CA ALA A 597 9.03 7.96 16.60
C ALA A 597 10.09 6.85 16.37
N MET A 598 11.29 7.24 15.96
CA MET A 598 12.41 6.31 15.78
C MET A 598 12.82 5.60 17.07
N GLY A 599 12.81 6.28 18.22
CA GLY A 599 13.17 5.68 19.50
C GLY A 599 12.13 4.66 19.97
N VAL A 600 10.84 4.94 19.74
CA VAL A 600 9.75 3.99 19.98
C VAL A 600 9.90 2.75 19.09
N ASP A 601 10.10 2.94 17.79
CA ASP A 601 10.30 1.82 16.86
C ASP A 601 11.58 1.03 17.15
N ALA A 602 12.67 1.70 17.52
CA ALA A 602 13.94 1.04 17.86
C ALA A 602 13.79 0.08 19.03
N TYR A 603 12.92 0.37 20.01
CA TYR A 603 12.61 -0.56 21.10
C TYR A 603 11.82 -1.77 20.59
N HIS A 604 10.72 -1.54 19.88
CA HIS A 604 9.85 -2.61 19.41
C HIS A 604 10.53 -3.53 18.39
N LEU A 605 11.38 -2.98 17.53
CA LEU A 605 12.15 -3.72 16.52
C LEU A 605 13.01 -4.82 17.12
N LEU A 606 13.45 -4.69 18.38
CA LEU A 606 14.37 -5.66 19.00
C LEU A 606 13.84 -7.10 19.00
N ALA A 607 12.52 -7.29 19.09
CA ALA A 607 11.90 -8.60 19.01
C ALA A 607 11.87 -9.17 17.58
N ASP A 608 11.95 -8.31 16.57
CA ASP A 608 11.64 -8.62 15.18
C ASP A 608 12.86 -8.58 14.24
N LEU A 609 14.03 -8.11 14.69
CA LEU A 609 15.24 -7.98 13.85
C LEU A 609 15.60 -9.29 13.13
N GLU A 610 15.60 -10.41 13.85
CA GLU A 610 15.95 -11.70 13.25
C GLU A 610 14.87 -12.19 12.29
N ARG A 611 13.59 -11.98 12.62
CA ARG A 611 12.46 -12.29 11.73
C ARG A 611 12.58 -11.50 10.42
N LEU A 612 12.79 -10.19 10.51
CA LEU A 612 12.96 -9.30 9.37
C LEU A 612 14.16 -9.69 8.50
N ARG A 613 15.25 -10.20 9.10
CA ARG A 613 16.42 -10.68 8.35
C ARG A 613 16.18 -11.98 7.58
N GLN A 614 15.32 -12.86 8.10
CA GLN A 614 15.11 -14.19 7.54
C GLN A 614 14.34 -14.20 6.22
N SER A 615 13.56 -13.16 5.95
CA SER A 615 12.77 -13.05 4.72
C SER A 615 12.62 -11.61 4.28
N SER A 616 12.90 -11.36 3.00
CA SER A 616 12.71 -10.06 2.35
C SER A 616 11.24 -9.64 2.25
N ASP A 617 10.28 -10.52 2.56
CA ASP A 617 8.84 -10.25 2.53
C ASP A 617 8.28 -9.87 3.90
N GLU A 618 9.05 -10.06 4.99
CA GLU A 618 8.64 -9.69 6.34
C GLU A 618 8.53 -8.17 6.48
N ARG A 619 7.51 -7.72 7.19
CA ARG A 619 7.21 -6.30 7.40
C ARG A 619 6.94 -6.04 8.86
N PHE A 620 7.38 -4.89 9.34
CA PHE A 620 7.07 -4.39 10.68
C PHE A 620 6.33 -3.06 10.56
N ALA A 621 5.12 -2.98 11.11
CA ALA A 621 4.36 -1.74 11.12
C ALA A 621 4.83 -0.86 12.28
N GLY A 622 5.66 0.13 11.96
CA GLY A 622 6.21 1.07 12.93
C GLY A 622 5.60 2.46 12.84
N GLU A 623 5.87 3.25 13.86
CA GLU A 623 5.53 4.67 13.93
C GLU A 623 6.29 5.51 12.89
N THR A 624 7.45 5.02 12.42
CA THR A 624 8.26 5.63 11.36
C THR A 624 7.90 5.18 9.95
N GLY A 625 6.98 4.21 9.80
CA GLY A 625 6.53 3.66 8.53
C GLY A 625 6.44 2.14 8.55
N ILE A 626 6.16 1.54 7.39
CA ILE A 626 6.29 0.08 7.25
C ILE A 626 7.77 -0.23 7.02
N LEU A 627 8.36 -0.98 7.95
CA LEU A 627 9.76 -1.35 7.95
C LEU A 627 9.96 -2.72 7.28
N SER A 628 10.99 -2.82 6.46
CA SER A 628 11.46 -4.07 5.83
C SER A 628 12.98 -4.11 5.91
N MET A 629 13.61 -5.28 5.84
CA MET A 629 15.06 -5.40 5.92
C MET A 629 15.64 -5.95 4.63
N ASP A 630 16.72 -5.36 4.15
CA ASP A 630 17.48 -5.91 3.03
C ASP A 630 18.48 -6.99 3.47
N GLY A 631 19.11 -7.66 2.49
CA GLY A 631 20.11 -8.69 2.76
C GLY A 631 21.38 -8.18 3.47
N ALA A 632 21.58 -6.87 3.56
CA ALA A 632 22.70 -6.25 4.28
C ALA A 632 22.33 -5.84 5.72
N GLY A 633 21.14 -6.19 6.20
CA GLY A 633 20.67 -5.86 7.55
C GLY A 633 20.24 -4.41 7.70
N ARG A 634 20.03 -3.67 6.60
CA ARG A 634 19.51 -2.31 6.63
C ARG A 634 17.99 -2.31 6.54
N LEU A 635 17.38 -1.54 7.43
CA LEU A 635 15.94 -1.32 7.47
C LEU A 635 15.56 -0.21 6.49
N HIS A 636 14.62 -0.53 5.61
CA HIS A 636 13.99 0.37 4.65
C HIS A 636 12.59 0.73 5.15
N ARG A 637 12.23 2.01 5.02
CA ARG A 637 10.95 2.56 5.49
C ARG A 637 10.04 2.84 4.30
N ARG A 638 8.77 2.44 4.38
CA ARG A 638 7.73 2.93 3.49
C ARG A 638 6.86 3.94 4.21
N LEU A 639 6.83 5.17 3.70
CA LEU A 639 6.13 6.30 4.29
C LEU A 639 4.64 6.33 3.90
N VAL A 640 3.86 7.09 4.68
CA VAL A 640 2.50 7.48 4.29
C VAL A 640 2.57 8.83 3.57
N TRP A 641 1.64 9.06 2.65
CA TRP A 641 1.66 10.23 1.76
C TRP A 641 0.53 11.19 2.09
N ALA A 642 0.84 12.48 2.05
CA ALA A 642 -0.11 13.55 2.25
C ALA A 642 0.01 14.60 1.14
N ARG A 643 -1.04 15.41 1.01
CA ARG A 643 -1.08 16.62 0.20
C ARG A 643 -1.55 17.76 1.06
N PHE A 644 -0.87 18.91 0.98
CA PHE A 644 -1.37 20.12 1.62
C PHE A 644 -2.65 20.61 0.94
N ALA A 645 -3.70 20.84 1.72
CA ALA A 645 -4.93 21.45 1.27
C ALA A 645 -5.54 22.31 2.39
N GLY A 646 -5.72 23.60 2.13
CA GLY A 646 -6.21 24.54 3.14
C GLY A 646 -5.22 24.73 4.29
N GLY A 647 -3.93 24.60 4.03
CA GLY A 647 -2.87 24.67 5.04
C GLY A 647 -2.75 23.44 5.94
N GLU A 648 -3.52 22.38 5.69
CA GLU A 648 -3.43 21.13 6.44
C GLU A 648 -2.83 20.01 5.58
N ALA A 649 -1.98 19.18 6.17
CA ALA A 649 -1.48 17.96 5.54
C ALA A 649 -2.59 16.90 5.52
N GLN A 650 -3.32 16.80 4.42
CA GLN A 650 -4.38 15.83 4.24
C GLN A 650 -3.81 14.52 3.68
N LEU A 651 -4.08 13.40 4.34
CA LEU A 651 -3.66 12.09 3.84
C LEU A 651 -4.20 11.87 2.43
N LEU A 652 -3.29 11.50 1.53
CA LEU A 652 -3.71 10.92 0.27
C LEU A 652 -4.17 9.51 0.60
N GLU A 653 -5.48 9.23 0.47
CA GLU A 653 -5.95 7.84 0.40
C GLU A 653 -4.98 7.10 -0.52
N ALA A 654 -4.44 5.97 -0.05
CA ALA A 654 -3.36 5.26 -0.73
C ALA A 654 -3.71 5.21 -2.21
N ALA A 655 -2.92 5.90 -3.05
CA ALA A 655 -3.14 5.84 -4.48
C ALA A 655 -3.10 4.36 -4.84
N ALA A 656 -4.27 3.83 -5.20
CA ALA A 656 -4.40 2.51 -5.73
C ALA A 656 -3.45 2.40 -6.93
N GLY A 657 -2.55 1.41 -6.90
CA GLY A 657 -1.91 0.93 -8.12
C GLY A 657 -0.47 1.32 -8.37
N VAL A 658 0.24 1.88 -7.39
CA VAL A 658 1.70 2.08 -7.49
C VAL A 658 2.42 0.90 -6.85
N ALA A 659 2.46 -0.24 -7.54
CA ALA A 659 3.29 -1.37 -7.14
C ALA A 659 4.76 -1.04 -7.42
N LEU A 660 5.42 -0.45 -6.42
CA LEU A 660 6.85 -0.20 -6.48
C LEU A 660 7.62 -1.51 -6.32
N PRO A 661 8.61 -1.78 -7.20
CA PRO A 661 9.44 -2.96 -7.04
C PRO A 661 10.14 -2.90 -5.68
N ALA A 662 10.34 -4.07 -5.08
CA ALA A 662 11.16 -4.20 -3.88
C ALA A 662 12.54 -3.56 -4.12
N PRO A 663 13.14 -2.93 -3.10
CA PRO A 663 14.46 -2.32 -3.21
C PRO A 663 15.53 -3.32 -3.67
#